data_AF-A0A812UUM4-F1
#
_entry.id   AF-A0A812UUM4-F1
#
_cell.length_a   1.000
_cell.length_b   1.000
_cell.length_c   1.000
_cell.angle_alpha   90.00
_cell.angle_beta   90.00
_cell.angle_gamma   90.00
#
_symmetry.space_group_name_H-M   'P 1'
#
loop_
_entity.id
_entity.type
_entity.pdbx_description
1 polymer ?
#
loop_
_entity_poly.entity_id
_entity_poly.type
_entity_poly.pdbx_seq_one_letter_code
_entity_poly.pdbx_strand_id
1 'polypeptide(L)'
;MGQGLPKAVTSIALERDAGPLFQVGIAEMNGWRPTMEDAHVSVMRDSWGFFGVFDGHGGQQCSSFVAKRLTEELSSQPLPADDATVKSLMLRIDQEFLDAKQPSGSTGTFAFVVPSAEQVLLRVGNIGDSRVLLGKADGSMVEGPGTDGGLTTDHKPDNKVEEERIRRTGGHVQTVMGVARVNGDLAVSRAFGDAQHKQTGGPAQEDHPVSAEPEFTTVTCDHSDFLLLVCDGISEGNFPNRDVVRLAAEELRSKEPEQAAAAVCRKALESGSMDNLSCMIVLFRGKEPPANGARKELWPGPFSEPTHGAFRKAYAAMATRAGTSLEAAVEQRYTIASRQAREMSLTSSQQKKDDSHPEKSTESASGQESLATLLWTTRKGPEQDSQDPALGDLRAELMQFDAGPPNTLAEGSTERIQWFKEWLDGTDVVPSIDLQNMTRDELLNMVDEDPDLLAAARAQGLVDTQTLRVVRVVSADVLRPAVEAHHTINWDERLLSICDQHGKVLQDDPSDKTAQVKFRGKICASVWLPVECLVDEGTDELNDTLQTPYQPRKMEVAPVDVLQKAVEENSWISWKVGMAELAGRFAVAVEEERCYEVTRVQFPAPISRGYWLPTCALREADGSIEDMDLRIGSEDSESDDDDDDDFELEEERKVLRMVRIPPVVEDVKAALEAHPQLDWQDQLASICGKEVEVLADLPNDISILRYNGSQPLLPTHILQDAASEEAASLTDEGGSAKRQRTA
;
A
#
# COMPACT_ATOMS: atom_id res chain seq x y z
N MET A 1 2.08 -12.54 -7.36
CA MET A 1 0.93 -12.72 -6.44
C MET A 1 1.48 -13.14 -5.10
N GLY A 2 1.25 -12.36 -4.04
CA GLY A 2 1.62 -12.77 -2.68
C GLY A 2 0.88 -14.04 -2.27
N GLN A 3 1.43 -14.80 -1.32
CA GLN A 3 0.74 -15.96 -0.78
C GLN A 3 -0.60 -15.52 -0.17
N GLY A 4 -1.70 -16.10 -0.64
CA GLY A 4 -3.02 -15.92 -0.04
C GLY A 4 -3.07 -16.51 1.37
N LEU A 5 -4.11 -16.15 2.12
CA LEU A 5 -4.37 -16.72 3.44
C LEU A 5 -4.66 -18.23 3.34
N PRO A 6 -4.38 -19.01 4.41
CA PRO A 6 -4.73 -20.44 4.44
C PRO A 6 -6.24 -20.69 4.35
N LYS A 7 -7.05 -19.72 4.81
CA LYS A 7 -8.51 -19.69 4.67
C LYS A 7 -8.96 -18.25 4.46
N ALA A 8 -10.05 -18.07 3.71
CA ALA A 8 -10.66 -16.76 3.52
C ALA A 8 -11.20 -16.19 4.84
N VAL A 9 -10.92 -14.91 5.09
CA VAL A 9 -11.60 -14.13 6.12
C VAL A 9 -12.94 -13.67 5.56
N THR A 10 -14.00 -14.37 5.97
CA THR A 10 -15.38 -14.15 5.49
C THR A 10 -16.18 -13.18 6.36
N SER A 11 -15.52 -12.52 7.32
CA SER A 11 -16.10 -11.42 8.07
C SER A 11 -16.41 -10.25 7.14
N ILE A 12 -17.60 -9.68 7.27
CA ILE A 12 -18.07 -8.58 6.43
C ILE A 12 -18.23 -7.34 7.28
N ALA A 13 -17.52 -6.27 6.92
CA ALA A 13 -17.77 -4.95 7.47
C ALA A 13 -18.91 -4.32 6.68
N LEU A 14 -19.98 -3.93 7.38
CA LEU A 14 -21.13 -3.25 6.82
C LEU A 14 -21.12 -1.79 7.22
N GLU A 15 -21.47 -0.92 6.28
CA GLU A 15 -21.71 0.49 6.54
C GLU A 15 -23.05 0.90 5.93
N ARG A 16 -23.84 1.66 6.70
CA ARG A 16 -25.16 2.15 6.32
C ARG A 16 -25.19 3.66 6.39
N ASP A 17 -25.49 4.28 5.26
CA ASP A 17 -25.65 5.72 5.15
C ASP A 17 -27.05 6.03 4.63
N ALA A 18 -27.72 6.99 5.25
CA ALA A 18 -29.07 7.40 4.84
C ALA A 18 -29.22 8.91 4.94
N GLY A 19 -29.92 9.48 3.96
CA GLY A 19 -30.27 10.89 3.92
C GLY A 19 -31.62 11.11 3.22
N PRO A 20 -32.03 12.39 3.05
CA PRO A 20 -33.32 12.72 2.44
C PRO A 20 -33.47 12.26 0.98
N LEU A 21 -32.36 12.07 0.26
CA LEU A 21 -32.35 11.69 -1.15
C LEU A 21 -31.88 10.26 -1.39
N PHE A 22 -31.06 9.70 -0.50
CA PHE A 22 -30.37 8.45 -0.75
C PHE A 22 -30.43 7.50 0.44
N GLN A 23 -30.38 6.22 0.11
CA GLN A 23 -30.03 5.17 1.05
C GLN A 23 -28.87 4.39 0.45
N VAL A 24 -27.81 4.19 1.21
CA VAL A 24 -26.57 3.57 0.77
C VAL A 24 -26.21 2.45 1.72
N GLY A 25 -25.85 1.31 1.15
CA GLY A 25 -25.29 0.20 1.89
C GLY A 25 -23.98 -0.23 1.28
N ILE A 26 -22.96 -0.37 2.11
CA ILE A 26 -21.64 -0.86 1.73
C ILE A 26 -21.38 -2.17 2.47
N ALA A 27 -20.81 -3.13 1.75
CA ALA A 27 -20.27 -4.35 2.32
C ALA A 27 -18.85 -4.59 1.79
N GLU A 28 -17.91 -4.78 2.72
CA GLU A 28 -16.51 -5.06 2.42
C GLU A 28 -16.11 -6.39 3.06
N MET A 29 -15.40 -7.24 2.33
CA MET A 29 -14.90 -8.54 2.78
C MET A 29 -13.45 -8.71 2.33
N ASN A 30 -12.58 -9.06 3.28
CA ASN A 30 -11.15 -9.25 3.01
C ASN A 30 -10.87 -10.45 2.10
N GLY A 31 -11.65 -11.54 2.22
CA GLY A 31 -11.49 -12.70 1.36
C GLY A 31 -10.16 -13.42 1.61
N TRP A 32 -9.49 -13.84 0.55
CA TRP A 32 -8.25 -14.63 0.60
C TRP A 32 -6.98 -13.80 0.71
N ARG A 33 -7.07 -12.47 0.63
CA ARG A 33 -5.90 -11.59 0.71
C ARG A 33 -5.42 -11.42 2.15
N PRO A 34 -4.12 -11.19 2.40
CA PRO A 34 -3.62 -10.90 3.74
C PRO A 34 -3.98 -9.50 4.26
N THR A 35 -4.34 -8.58 3.36
CA THR A 35 -4.65 -7.18 3.61
C THR A 35 -5.98 -6.81 2.95
N MET A 36 -6.68 -5.81 3.49
CA MET A 36 -7.86 -5.18 2.88
C MET A 36 -7.44 -3.80 2.37
N GLU A 37 -7.17 -3.71 1.07
CA GLU A 37 -6.62 -2.50 0.43
C GLU A 37 -7.72 -1.59 -0.15
N ASP A 38 -8.98 -2.04 -0.21
CA ASP A 38 -10.08 -1.20 -0.69
C ASP A 38 -10.47 -0.08 0.30
N ALA A 39 -10.99 1.00 -0.29
CA ALA A 39 -11.67 2.08 0.37
C ALA A 39 -12.94 2.49 -0.39
N HIS A 40 -13.82 3.25 0.28
CA HIS A 40 -15.03 3.78 -0.34
C HIS A 40 -15.32 5.21 0.13
N VAL A 41 -16.15 5.92 -0.64
CA VAL A 41 -16.63 7.27 -0.33
C VAL A 41 -18.14 7.34 -0.49
N SER A 42 -18.81 7.93 0.49
CA SER A 42 -20.24 8.23 0.48
C SER A 42 -20.45 9.65 1.01
N VAL A 43 -20.70 10.59 0.08
CA VAL A 43 -20.99 11.99 0.39
C VAL A 43 -22.40 12.31 -0.07
N MET A 44 -23.29 12.63 0.85
CA MET A 44 -24.68 13.00 0.56
C MET A 44 -24.88 14.49 0.85
N ARG A 45 -25.37 15.24 -0.15
CA ARG A 45 -25.71 16.66 -0.06
C ARG A 45 -27.23 16.83 -0.27
N ASP A 46 -27.72 18.04 -0.02
CA ASP A 46 -29.17 18.33 -0.08
C ASP A 46 -29.80 18.15 -1.46
N SER A 47 -29.00 18.14 -2.53
CA SER A 47 -29.47 18.06 -3.92
C SER A 47 -28.74 17.04 -4.80
N TRP A 48 -27.68 16.41 -4.29
CA TRP A 48 -26.87 15.46 -5.03
C TRP A 48 -26.05 14.58 -4.09
N GLY A 49 -25.50 13.48 -4.59
CA GLY A 49 -24.60 12.59 -3.86
C GLY A 49 -23.38 12.22 -4.69
N PHE A 50 -22.28 11.88 -4.02
CA PHE A 50 -21.09 11.28 -4.60
C PHE A 50 -20.79 9.96 -3.91
N PHE A 51 -20.61 8.93 -4.72
CA PHE A 51 -20.42 7.55 -4.27
C PHE A 51 -19.24 6.96 -5.03
N GLY A 52 -18.31 6.30 -4.35
CA GLY A 52 -17.11 5.74 -4.98
C GLY A 52 -16.55 4.53 -4.26
N VAL A 53 -15.91 3.64 -5.03
CA VAL A 53 -15.12 2.48 -4.58
C VAL A 53 -13.72 2.61 -5.18
N PHE A 54 -12.71 2.34 -4.35
CA PHE A 54 -11.30 2.51 -4.67
C PHE A 54 -10.58 1.23 -4.28
N ASP A 55 -10.20 0.44 -5.28
CA ASP A 55 -9.45 -0.80 -5.10
C ASP A 55 -7.96 -0.46 -5.01
N GLY A 56 -7.32 -0.80 -3.88
CA GLY A 56 -5.93 -0.44 -3.62
C GLY A 56 -4.98 -1.57 -4.01
N HIS A 57 -3.78 -1.22 -4.47
CA HIS A 57 -2.74 -2.22 -4.74
C HIS A 57 -1.36 -1.74 -4.30
N GLY A 58 -0.55 -2.68 -3.83
CA GLY A 58 0.76 -2.38 -3.25
C GLY A 58 0.65 -1.72 -1.88
N GLY A 59 -0.52 -1.80 -1.24
CA GLY A 59 -0.83 -1.16 0.04
C GLY A 59 -2.06 -0.27 -0.03
N GLN A 60 -2.71 -0.07 1.12
CA GLN A 60 -3.97 0.70 1.24
C GLN A 60 -3.79 2.23 1.26
N GLN A 61 -2.55 2.73 1.20
CA GLN A 61 -2.25 4.15 1.44
C GLN A 61 -2.89 5.04 0.37
N CYS A 62 -2.80 4.64 -0.91
CA CYS A 62 -3.37 5.40 -2.02
C CYS A 62 -4.91 5.43 -1.96
N SER A 63 -5.56 4.28 -1.86
CA SER A 63 -7.04 4.17 -1.80
C SER A 63 -7.61 4.96 -0.62
N SER A 64 -7.00 4.83 0.56
CA SER A 64 -7.40 5.56 1.77
C SER A 64 -7.19 7.08 1.64
N PHE A 65 -6.07 7.50 1.03
CA PHE A 65 -5.78 8.92 0.79
C PHE A 65 -6.80 9.55 -0.17
N VAL A 66 -7.03 8.91 -1.31
CA VAL A 66 -7.98 9.39 -2.33
C VAL A 66 -9.39 9.47 -1.75
N ALA A 67 -9.83 8.43 -1.02
CA ALA A 67 -11.13 8.42 -0.38
C ALA A 67 -11.30 9.56 0.63
N LYS A 68 -10.28 9.80 1.47
CA LYS A 68 -10.27 10.89 2.44
C LYS A 68 -10.33 12.26 1.76
N ARG A 69 -9.46 12.52 0.79
CA ARG A 69 -9.39 13.83 0.10
C ARG A 69 -10.67 14.13 -0.67
N LEU A 70 -11.24 13.15 -1.36
CA LEU A 70 -12.54 13.31 -2.04
C LEU A 70 -13.67 13.61 -1.07
N THR A 71 -13.68 12.95 0.09
CA THR A 71 -14.67 13.24 1.14
C THR A 71 -14.54 14.69 1.61
N GLU A 72 -13.33 15.18 1.87
CA GLU A 72 -13.07 16.56 2.32
C GLU A 72 -13.46 17.61 1.26
N GLU A 73 -13.02 17.43 0.01
CA GLU A 73 -13.30 18.35 -1.09
C GLU A 73 -14.81 18.42 -1.37
N LEU A 74 -15.49 17.28 -1.48
CA LEU A 74 -16.90 17.22 -1.90
C LEU A 74 -17.89 17.48 -0.75
N SER A 75 -17.46 17.37 0.50
CA SER A 75 -18.29 17.74 1.66
C SER A 75 -18.47 19.25 1.80
N SER A 76 -17.56 20.05 1.24
CA SER A 76 -17.57 21.51 1.40
C SER A 76 -17.88 22.24 0.09
N GLN A 77 -17.54 21.66 -1.05
CA GLN A 77 -17.67 22.30 -2.36
C GLN A 77 -19.04 22.04 -3.02
N PRO A 78 -19.46 22.89 -3.99
CA PRO A 78 -20.63 22.62 -4.82
C PRO A 78 -20.40 21.42 -5.75
N LEU A 79 -21.49 20.91 -6.34
CA LEU A 79 -21.41 19.89 -7.39
C LEU A 79 -20.47 20.37 -8.52
N PRO A 80 -19.47 19.58 -8.93
CA PRO A 80 -18.63 19.90 -10.08
C PRO A 80 -19.46 20.12 -11.34
N ALA A 81 -19.23 21.24 -12.04
CA ALA A 81 -20.07 21.67 -13.15
C ALA A 81 -20.05 20.68 -14.33
N ASP A 82 -18.86 20.17 -14.66
CA ASP A 82 -18.61 19.34 -15.83
C ASP A 82 -17.51 18.30 -15.60
N ASP A 83 -17.33 17.44 -16.60
CA ASP A 83 -16.32 16.37 -16.61
C ASP A 83 -14.89 16.93 -16.52
N ALA A 84 -14.65 18.12 -17.08
CA ALA A 84 -13.35 18.79 -17.01
C ALA A 84 -13.00 19.18 -15.56
N THR A 85 -13.97 19.72 -14.82
CA THR A 85 -13.79 20.06 -13.40
C THR A 85 -13.49 18.81 -12.56
N VAL A 86 -14.20 17.70 -12.83
CA VAL A 86 -13.95 16.43 -12.14
C VAL A 86 -12.58 15.86 -12.51
N LYS A 87 -12.20 15.86 -13.80
CA LYS A 87 -10.86 15.46 -14.24
C LYS A 87 -9.78 16.25 -13.50
N SER A 88 -9.88 17.58 -13.45
CA SER A 88 -8.92 18.43 -12.73
C SER A 88 -8.86 18.13 -11.23
N LEU A 89 -9.98 17.76 -10.61
CA LEU A 89 -9.99 17.33 -9.20
C LEU A 89 -9.23 16.00 -9.02
N MET A 90 -9.51 14.99 -9.85
CA MET A 90 -8.85 13.68 -9.73
C MET A 90 -7.34 13.77 -9.98
N LEU A 91 -6.93 14.49 -11.03
CA LEU A 91 -5.51 14.71 -11.35
C LEU A 91 -4.78 15.49 -10.23
N ARG A 92 -5.44 16.47 -9.62
CA ARG A 92 -4.86 17.19 -8.48
C ARG A 92 -4.65 16.27 -7.27
N ILE A 93 -5.64 15.46 -6.92
CA ILE A 93 -5.54 14.50 -5.81
C ILE A 93 -4.45 13.46 -6.10
N ASP A 94 -4.32 13.01 -7.35
CA ASP A 94 -3.22 12.13 -7.77
C ASP A 94 -1.85 12.81 -7.56
N GLN A 95 -1.71 14.08 -7.96
CA GLN A 95 -0.46 14.82 -7.74
C GLN A 95 -0.14 14.96 -6.24
N GLU A 96 -1.13 15.31 -5.42
CA GLU A 96 -0.97 15.43 -3.97
C GLU A 96 -0.44 14.12 -3.35
N PHE A 97 -0.92 12.96 -3.84
CA PHE A 97 -0.44 11.65 -3.40
C PHE A 97 0.98 11.33 -3.91
N LEU A 98 1.27 11.62 -5.18
CA LEU A 98 2.60 11.41 -5.78
C LEU A 98 3.67 12.24 -5.07
N ASP A 99 3.34 13.47 -4.67
CA ASP A 99 4.24 14.35 -3.93
C ASP A 99 4.58 13.80 -2.53
N ALA A 100 3.70 12.98 -1.94
CA ALA A 100 3.95 12.28 -0.68
C ALA A 100 4.90 11.06 -0.84
N LYS A 101 5.28 10.69 -2.07
CA LYS A 101 6.25 9.62 -2.41
C LYS A 101 5.94 8.24 -1.80
N GLN A 102 4.67 7.97 -1.51
CA GLN A 102 4.24 6.69 -0.95
C GLN A 102 4.18 5.59 -2.04
N PRO A 103 4.63 4.36 -1.75
CA PRO A 103 4.60 3.25 -2.71
C PRO A 103 3.24 2.53 -2.65
N SER A 104 2.26 2.98 -3.43
CA SER A 104 1.02 2.23 -3.73
C SER A 104 0.27 2.89 -4.88
N GLY A 105 -0.75 2.20 -5.38
CA GLY A 105 -1.71 2.77 -6.32
C GLY A 105 -3.13 2.38 -5.96
N SER A 106 -4.09 2.97 -6.67
CA SER A 106 -5.49 2.60 -6.50
C SER A 106 -6.30 2.90 -7.75
N THR A 107 -7.27 2.03 -8.03
CA THR A 107 -8.37 2.36 -8.94
C THR A 107 -9.31 3.39 -8.31
N GLY A 108 -10.27 3.89 -9.08
CA GLY A 108 -11.31 4.75 -8.58
C GLY A 108 -12.50 4.77 -9.52
N THR A 109 -13.57 4.12 -9.10
CA THR A 109 -14.84 4.12 -9.80
C THR A 109 -15.86 4.88 -8.96
N PHE A 110 -16.55 5.85 -9.56
CA PHE A 110 -17.41 6.76 -8.81
C PHE A 110 -18.60 7.29 -9.61
N ALA A 111 -19.59 7.84 -8.91
CA ALA A 111 -20.76 8.44 -9.51
C ALA A 111 -21.22 9.69 -8.76
N PHE A 112 -21.45 10.78 -9.50
CA PHE A 112 -22.27 11.90 -9.07
C PHE A 112 -23.73 11.62 -9.42
N VAL A 113 -24.60 11.68 -8.42
CA VAL A 113 -26.02 11.35 -8.55
C VAL A 113 -26.84 12.59 -8.23
N VAL A 114 -27.64 13.05 -9.20
CA VAL A 114 -28.48 14.24 -9.08
C VAL A 114 -29.94 13.86 -9.32
N PRO A 115 -30.72 13.61 -8.25
CA PRO A 115 -32.15 13.38 -8.36
C PRO A 115 -32.88 14.65 -8.81
N SER A 116 -33.80 14.50 -9.76
CA SER A 116 -34.74 15.55 -10.16
C SER A 116 -36.19 15.10 -9.91
N ALA A 117 -37.18 15.94 -10.21
CA ALA A 117 -38.58 15.58 -10.01
C ALA A 117 -39.04 14.37 -10.87
N GLU A 118 -38.42 14.18 -12.04
CA GLU A 118 -38.86 13.15 -13.01
C GLU A 118 -37.90 11.96 -13.07
N GLN A 119 -36.59 12.22 -13.04
CA GLN A 119 -35.54 11.24 -13.28
C GLN A 119 -34.31 11.50 -12.40
N VAL A 120 -33.39 10.54 -12.34
CA VAL A 120 -32.10 10.66 -11.67
C VAL A 120 -31.01 10.75 -12.74
N LEU A 121 -30.20 11.81 -12.69
CA LEU A 121 -29.02 11.98 -13.54
C LEU A 121 -27.81 11.36 -12.85
N LEU A 122 -27.12 10.47 -13.56
CA LEU A 122 -25.87 9.84 -13.14
C LEU A 122 -24.74 10.34 -14.03
N ARG A 123 -23.73 10.98 -13.44
CA ARG A 123 -22.42 11.19 -14.08
C ARG A 123 -21.43 10.23 -13.43
N VAL A 124 -21.09 9.18 -14.16
CA VAL A 124 -20.23 8.09 -13.71
C VAL A 124 -18.81 8.32 -14.24
N GLY A 125 -17.81 8.15 -13.40
CA GLY A 125 -16.40 8.21 -13.76
C GLY A 125 -15.66 6.92 -13.39
N ASN A 126 -14.65 6.55 -14.19
CA ASN A 126 -13.83 5.37 -13.95
C ASN A 126 -12.34 5.62 -14.16
N ILE A 127 -11.51 5.10 -13.27
CA ILE A 127 -10.05 5.03 -13.34
C ILE A 127 -9.68 3.61 -12.88
N GLY A 128 -9.24 2.74 -13.79
CA GLY A 128 -8.95 1.33 -13.47
C GLY A 128 -10.05 0.37 -13.90
N ASP A 129 -10.15 -0.77 -13.24
CA ASP A 129 -10.95 -1.95 -13.61
C ASP A 129 -12.06 -2.34 -12.62
N SER A 130 -12.31 -1.50 -11.63
CA SER A 130 -13.57 -1.50 -10.88
C SER A 130 -14.75 -1.04 -11.77
N ARG A 131 -15.99 -1.34 -11.37
CA ARG A 131 -17.16 -1.22 -12.26
C ARG A 131 -18.39 -0.59 -11.63
N VAL A 132 -19.12 0.22 -12.40
CA VAL A 132 -20.48 0.68 -12.06
C VAL A 132 -21.54 -0.06 -12.86
N LEU A 133 -22.55 -0.58 -12.16
CA LEU A 133 -23.70 -1.28 -12.74
C LEU A 133 -24.99 -0.54 -12.37
N LEU A 134 -25.98 -0.55 -13.26
CA LEU A 134 -27.31 0.02 -13.02
C LEU A 134 -28.36 -1.06 -13.08
N GLY A 135 -29.05 -1.28 -11.96
CA GLY A 135 -30.06 -2.31 -11.78
C GLY A 135 -31.47 -1.75 -11.69
N LYS A 136 -32.44 -2.53 -12.18
CA LYS A 136 -33.87 -2.27 -11.99
C LYS A 136 -34.44 -3.13 -10.88
N ALA A 137 -35.51 -2.66 -10.23
CA ALA A 137 -36.18 -3.39 -9.16
C ALA A 137 -36.69 -4.81 -9.55
N ASP A 138 -36.88 -5.07 -10.85
CA ASP A 138 -37.25 -6.40 -11.35
C ASP A 138 -36.06 -7.39 -11.48
N GLY A 139 -34.83 -6.91 -11.27
CA GLY A 139 -33.60 -7.68 -11.39
C GLY A 139 -32.96 -7.65 -12.78
N SER A 140 -33.51 -6.88 -13.72
CA SER A 140 -32.84 -6.61 -14.99
C SER A 140 -31.73 -5.55 -14.85
N MET A 141 -30.66 -5.72 -15.59
CA MET A 141 -29.56 -4.75 -15.70
C MET A 141 -29.82 -3.80 -16.86
N VAL A 142 -29.56 -2.51 -16.65
CA VAL A 142 -29.50 -1.53 -17.73
C VAL A 142 -28.12 -1.63 -18.38
N GLU A 143 -28.10 -2.00 -19.66
CA GLU A 143 -26.86 -2.16 -20.43
C GLU A 143 -26.23 -0.79 -20.71
N GLY A 144 -25.01 -0.60 -20.20
CA GLY A 144 -24.15 0.54 -20.51
C GLY A 144 -23.18 0.26 -21.67
N PRO A 145 -22.37 1.25 -22.05
CA PRO A 145 -21.40 1.12 -23.14
C PRO A 145 -20.10 0.39 -22.73
N GLY A 146 -19.93 0.10 -21.44
CA GLY A 146 -18.68 -0.39 -20.85
C GLY A 146 -18.54 -1.91 -20.85
N THR A 147 -17.56 -2.39 -20.09
CA THR A 147 -17.19 -3.81 -20.04
C THR A 147 -18.36 -4.66 -19.53
N ASP A 148 -18.67 -5.73 -20.27
CA ASP A 148 -19.75 -6.68 -19.96
C ASP A 148 -21.10 -6.01 -19.61
N GLY A 149 -21.42 -4.92 -20.33
CA GLY A 149 -22.67 -4.18 -20.18
C GLY A 149 -22.70 -3.23 -18.99
N GLY A 150 -21.57 -3.01 -18.30
CA GLY A 150 -21.45 -2.00 -17.24
C GLY A 150 -21.53 -0.57 -17.78
N LEU A 151 -21.74 0.39 -16.87
CA LEU A 151 -21.70 1.82 -17.20
C LEU A 151 -20.27 2.33 -17.42
N THR A 152 -19.26 1.56 -17.02
CA THR A 152 -17.84 1.90 -17.08
C THR A 152 -17.05 0.86 -17.87
N THR A 153 -16.04 1.31 -18.60
CA THR A 153 -15.07 0.45 -19.29
C THR A 153 -13.89 0.19 -18.37
N ASP A 154 -13.56 -1.08 -18.14
CA ASP A 154 -12.38 -1.47 -17.38
C ASP A 154 -11.11 -1.04 -18.14
N HIS A 155 -10.20 -0.36 -17.47
CA HIS A 155 -8.96 0.14 -18.07
C HIS A 155 -7.85 -0.91 -17.98
N LYS A 156 -7.89 -1.88 -18.90
CA LYS A 156 -6.88 -2.95 -19.02
C LYS A 156 -5.75 -2.55 -19.98
N PRO A 157 -4.49 -2.97 -19.72
CA PRO A 157 -3.34 -2.62 -20.58
C PRO A 157 -3.47 -3.02 -22.05
N ASP A 158 -4.21 -4.09 -22.36
CA ASP A 158 -4.44 -4.60 -23.72
C ASP A 158 -5.66 -3.97 -24.43
N ASN A 159 -6.36 -3.04 -23.78
CA ASN A 159 -7.32 -2.19 -24.48
C ASN A 159 -6.58 -1.32 -25.49
N LYS A 160 -7.04 -1.28 -26.74
CA LYS A 160 -6.31 -0.62 -27.84
C LYS A 160 -5.91 0.84 -27.55
N VAL A 161 -6.83 1.63 -27.00
CA VAL A 161 -6.57 3.05 -26.66
C VAL A 161 -5.53 3.17 -25.55
N GLU A 162 -5.58 2.27 -24.57
CA GLU A 162 -4.65 2.24 -23.45
C GLU A 162 -3.26 1.76 -23.89
N GLU A 163 -3.19 0.68 -24.68
CA GLU A 163 -1.96 0.16 -25.26
C GLU A 163 -1.26 1.19 -26.14
N GLU A 164 -2.02 1.93 -26.96
CA GLU A 164 -1.50 3.03 -27.77
C GLU A 164 -0.92 4.15 -26.90
N ARG A 165 -1.59 4.53 -25.81
CA ARG A 165 -1.05 5.50 -24.83
C ARG A 165 0.23 4.97 -24.21
N ILE A 166 0.20 3.77 -23.63
CA ILE A 166 1.34 3.13 -22.95
C ILE A 166 2.58 3.12 -23.85
N ARG A 167 2.44 2.70 -25.10
CA ARG A 167 3.55 2.66 -26.07
C ARG A 167 4.04 4.07 -26.45
N ARG A 168 3.13 5.01 -26.68
CA ARG A 168 3.44 6.42 -27.03
C ARG A 168 4.20 7.11 -25.90
N THR A 169 3.91 6.79 -24.65
CA THR A 169 4.50 7.42 -23.46
C THR A 169 5.76 6.70 -22.97
N GLY A 170 6.29 5.73 -23.73
CA GLY A 170 7.56 5.05 -23.42
C GLY A 170 7.45 3.77 -22.59
N GLY A 171 6.23 3.34 -22.26
CA GLY A 171 5.97 2.03 -21.66
C GLY A 171 5.74 0.94 -22.71
N HIS A 172 5.47 -0.27 -22.24
CA HIS A 172 5.06 -1.40 -23.08
C HIS A 172 4.02 -2.26 -22.39
N VAL A 173 3.30 -3.07 -23.16
CA VAL A 173 2.35 -4.05 -22.63
C VAL A 173 2.98 -5.43 -22.77
N GLN A 174 3.08 -6.15 -21.66
CA GLN A 174 3.60 -7.51 -21.62
C GLN A 174 2.60 -8.42 -20.92
N THR A 175 2.30 -9.56 -21.54
CA THR A 175 1.48 -10.59 -20.93
C THR A 175 2.32 -11.46 -19.99
N VAL A 176 1.97 -11.49 -18.71
CA VAL A 176 2.62 -12.32 -17.68
C VAL A 176 1.56 -13.24 -17.06
N MET A 177 1.80 -14.55 -17.13
CA MET A 177 0.85 -15.58 -16.68
C MET A 177 -0.57 -15.41 -17.25
N GLY A 178 -0.67 -14.99 -18.52
CA GLY A 178 -1.94 -14.78 -19.21
C GLY A 178 -2.63 -13.43 -18.96
N VAL A 179 -2.06 -12.57 -18.10
CA VAL A 179 -2.61 -11.24 -17.79
C VAL A 179 -1.76 -10.16 -18.45
N ALA A 180 -2.38 -9.23 -19.17
CA ALA A 180 -1.71 -8.08 -19.75
C ALA A 180 -1.27 -7.10 -18.65
N ARG A 181 -0.01 -6.65 -18.70
CA ARG A 181 0.56 -5.77 -17.69
C ARG A 181 1.34 -4.62 -18.31
N VAL A 182 1.20 -3.42 -17.75
CA VAL A 182 2.07 -2.27 -18.05
C VAL A 182 3.47 -2.56 -17.54
N ASN A 183 4.45 -2.50 -18.44
CA ASN A 183 5.86 -2.79 -18.18
C ASN A 183 6.12 -4.15 -17.52
N GLY A 184 5.23 -5.13 -17.76
CA GLY A 184 5.30 -6.46 -17.15
C GLY A 184 4.90 -6.52 -15.66
N ASP A 185 4.49 -5.40 -15.07
CA ASP A 185 4.25 -5.26 -13.63
C ASP A 185 2.77 -5.04 -13.29
N LEU A 186 2.16 -3.93 -13.74
CA LEU A 186 0.84 -3.51 -13.29
C LEU A 186 -0.29 -3.98 -14.21
N ALA A 187 -1.34 -4.61 -13.67
CA ALA A 187 -2.44 -5.20 -14.44
C ALA A 187 -3.55 -4.21 -14.86
N VAL A 188 -3.46 -2.95 -14.41
CA VAL A 188 -4.34 -1.84 -14.80
C VAL A 188 -3.57 -0.79 -15.59
N SER A 189 -4.23 -0.15 -16.56
CA SER A 189 -3.64 0.96 -17.31
C SER A 189 -3.95 2.32 -16.69
N ARG A 190 -4.95 2.43 -15.80
CA ARG A 190 -5.29 3.69 -15.13
C ARG A 190 -5.39 3.48 -13.63
N ALA A 191 -4.77 4.38 -12.88
CA ALA A 191 -4.73 4.35 -11.42
C ALA A 191 -4.25 5.70 -10.86
N PHE A 192 -4.70 6.01 -9.66
CA PHE A 192 -4.05 6.94 -8.75
C PHE A 192 -2.73 6.32 -8.24
N GLY A 193 -1.75 7.16 -7.89
CA GLY A 193 -0.46 6.69 -7.38
C GLY A 193 0.41 6.04 -8.46
N ASP A 194 1.06 4.92 -8.15
CA ASP A 194 1.94 4.19 -9.08
C ASP A 194 3.05 5.04 -9.70
N ALA A 195 3.74 5.83 -8.87
CA ALA A 195 4.78 6.79 -9.30
C ALA A 195 5.81 6.17 -10.27
N GLN A 196 6.19 4.91 -10.07
CA GLN A 196 7.11 4.16 -10.93
C GLN A 196 6.63 4.05 -12.39
N HIS A 197 5.33 4.03 -12.63
CA HIS A 197 4.73 3.95 -13.96
C HIS A 197 4.35 5.32 -14.55
N LYS A 198 4.72 6.41 -13.86
CA LYS A 198 4.50 7.81 -14.26
C LYS A 198 5.80 8.60 -14.51
N GLN A 199 6.92 7.89 -14.71
CA GLN A 199 8.25 8.50 -14.92
C GLN A 199 8.57 8.83 -16.38
N THR A 200 7.81 8.28 -17.33
CA THR A 200 8.04 8.44 -18.77
C THR A 200 6.83 9.06 -19.43
N GLY A 201 7.03 9.75 -20.56
CA GLY A 201 5.95 10.37 -21.34
C GLY A 201 6.01 11.90 -21.35
N GLY A 202 4.84 12.54 -21.34
CA GLY A 202 4.68 13.99 -21.45
C GLY A 202 4.68 14.70 -20.09
N PRO A 203 4.67 16.05 -20.09
CA PRO A 203 4.57 16.84 -18.86
C PRO A 203 3.16 16.84 -18.25
N ALA A 204 2.15 16.38 -19.00
CA ALA A 204 0.78 16.26 -18.53
C ALA A 204 0.58 14.89 -17.86
N GLN A 205 -0.13 14.84 -16.74
CA GLN A 205 -0.34 13.59 -15.98
C GLN A 205 -1.10 12.52 -16.77
N GLU A 206 -1.90 12.92 -17.75
CA GLU A 206 -2.55 12.01 -18.69
C GLU A 206 -1.59 11.36 -19.70
N ASP A 207 -0.41 11.94 -19.94
CA ASP A 207 0.56 11.47 -20.92
C ASP A 207 1.62 10.55 -20.27
N HIS A 208 1.18 9.58 -19.46
CA HIS A 208 2.03 8.56 -18.83
C HIS A 208 1.56 7.13 -19.15
N PRO A 209 2.44 6.11 -18.98
CA PRO A 209 2.03 4.71 -19.13
C PRO A 209 0.82 4.35 -18.27
N VAL A 210 0.79 4.81 -17.02
CA VAL A 210 -0.37 4.73 -16.13
C VAL A 210 -0.92 6.14 -15.90
N SER A 211 -2.24 6.31 -16.04
CA SER A 211 -2.89 7.62 -15.93
C SER A 211 -3.98 7.64 -14.88
N ALA A 212 -4.10 8.73 -14.11
CA ALA A 212 -5.24 8.99 -13.23
C ALA A 212 -6.38 9.76 -13.95
N GLU A 213 -6.38 9.83 -15.28
CA GLU A 213 -7.44 10.49 -16.05
C GLU A 213 -8.73 9.65 -16.04
N PRO A 214 -9.85 10.17 -15.50
CA PRO A 214 -11.12 9.45 -15.50
C PRO A 214 -11.77 9.42 -16.89
N GLU A 215 -12.37 8.27 -17.22
CA GLU A 215 -13.34 8.14 -18.32
C GLU A 215 -14.76 8.35 -17.79
N PHE A 216 -15.60 9.12 -18.50
CA PHE A 216 -16.95 9.48 -18.06
C PHE A 216 -18.05 8.87 -18.92
N THR A 217 -19.14 8.49 -18.25
CA THR A 217 -20.42 8.11 -18.87
C THR A 217 -21.56 8.81 -18.15
N THR A 218 -22.47 9.45 -18.90
CA THR A 218 -23.66 10.11 -18.33
C THR A 218 -24.93 9.36 -18.74
N VAL A 219 -25.75 8.99 -17.76
CA VAL A 219 -27.01 8.23 -17.96
C VAL A 219 -28.11 8.82 -17.10
N THR A 220 -29.35 8.77 -17.58
CA THR A 220 -30.56 9.06 -16.80
C THR A 220 -31.30 7.77 -16.47
N CYS A 221 -31.82 7.66 -15.26
CA CYS A 221 -32.55 6.48 -14.79
C CYS A 221 -33.76 6.85 -13.92
N ASP A 222 -34.58 5.85 -13.61
CA ASP A 222 -35.78 6.04 -12.80
C ASP A 222 -35.42 6.05 -11.31
N HIS A 223 -36.22 6.75 -10.49
CA HIS A 223 -36.09 6.72 -9.02
C HIS A 223 -36.31 5.34 -8.39
N SER A 224 -36.79 4.35 -9.15
CA SER A 224 -36.91 2.94 -8.72
C SER A 224 -35.67 2.10 -8.99
N ASP A 225 -34.76 2.60 -9.81
CA ASP A 225 -33.52 1.90 -10.14
C ASP A 225 -32.53 2.05 -8.97
N PHE A 226 -31.46 1.27 -9.02
CA PHE A 226 -30.40 1.31 -8.02
C PHE A 226 -29.03 1.19 -8.68
N LEU A 227 -28.06 1.90 -8.12
CA LEU A 227 -26.67 1.87 -8.59
C LEU A 227 -25.88 0.84 -7.77
N LEU A 228 -25.00 0.09 -8.44
CA LEU A 228 -23.95 -0.66 -7.77
C LEU A 228 -22.58 -0.16 -8.19
N LEU A 229 -21.68 -0.02 -7.23
CA LEU A 229 -20.25 0.19 -7.47
C LEU A 229 -19.52 -0.99 -6.83
N VAL A 230 -18.69 -1.67 -7.60
CA VAL A 230 -18.01 -2.90 -7.19
C VAL A 230 -16.56 -2.91 -7.64
N CYS A 231 -15.68 -3.51 -6.83
CA CYS A 231 -14.30 -3.79 -7.23
C CYS A 231 -14.21 -5.03 -8.15
N ASP A 232 -13.03 -5.28 -8.70
CA ASP A 232 -12.79 -6.37 -9.64
C ASP A 232 -13.01 -7.76 -8.98
N GLY A 233 -12.78 -7.85 -7.66
CA GLY A 233 -13.05 -9.04 -6.86
C GLY A 233 -14.51 -9.50 -6.88
N ILE A 234 -15.45 -8.66 -7.33
CA ILE A 234 -16.85 -9.02 -7.59
C ILE A 234 -17.15 -9.10 -9.08
N SER A 235 -16.64 -8.16 -9.88
CA SER A 235 -17.01 -8.01 -11.29
C SER A 235 -16.22 -8.90 -12.25
N GLU A 236 -15.14 -9.53 -11.77
CA GLU A 236 -14.36 -10.55 -12.47
C GLU A 236 -14.65 -11.97 -11.95
N GLY A 237 -14.26 -12.97 -12.75
CA GLY A 237 -14.47 -14.38 -12.42
C GLY A 237 -15.84 -14.92 -12.85
N ASN A 238 -16.35 -15.92 -12.13
CA ASN A 238 -17.54 -16.67 -12.52
C ASN A 238 -18.86 -16.07 -12.00
N PHE A 239 -18.91 -14.74 -11.83
CA PHE A 239 -20.11 -14.03 -11.37
C PHE A 239 -20.47 -12.85 -12.29
N PRO A 240 -21.19 -13.10 -13.41
CA PRO A 240 -21.46 -12.07 -14.40
C PRO A 240 -22.26 -10.88 -13.86
N ASN A 241 -22.01 -9.67 -14.37
CA ASN A 241 -22.69 -8.42 -13.96
C ASN A 241 -24.23 -8.53 -13.88
N ARG A 242 -24.85 -9.24 -14.84
CA ARG A 242 -26.31 -9.45 -14.86
C ARG A 242 -26.80 -10.26 -13.67
N ASP A 243 -26.02 -11.25 -13.22
CA ASP A 243 -26.36 -12.06 -12.06
C ASP A 243 -26.03 -11.32 -10.75
N VAL A 244 -25.00 -10.48 -10.73
CA VAL A 244 -24.71 -9.53 -9.63
C VAL A 244 -25.92 -8.62 -9.39
N VAL A 245 -26.40 -7.95 -10.45
CA VAL A 245 -27.57 -7.06 -10.39
C VAL A 245 -28.84 -7.82 -9.99
N ARG A 246 -29.05 -9.02 -10.55
CA ARG A 246 -30.22 -9.84 -10.22
C ARG A 246 -30.23 -10.20 -8.75
N LEU A 247 -29.12 -10.70 -8.21
CA LEU A 247 -29.02 -11.07 -6.80
C LEU A 247 -29.26 -9.86 -5.89
N ALA A 248 -28.63 -8.71 -6.20
CA ALA A 248 -28.85 -7.48 -5.44
C ALA A 248 -30.34 -7.07 -5.43
N ALA A 249 -31.00 -7.09 -6.60
CA ALA A 249 -32.43 -6.77 -6.70
C ALA A 249 -33.32 -7.75 -5.92
N GLU A 250 -33.02 -9.05 -5.96
CA GLU A 250 -33.74 -10.08 -5.20
C GLU A 250 -33.64 -9.84 -3.70
N GLU A 251 -32.44 -9.51 -3.21
CA GLU A 251 -32.19 -9.25 -1.79
C GLU A 251 -32.85 -7.95 -1.32
N LEU A 252 -32.79 -6.89 -2.12
CA LEU A 252 -33.42 -5.60 -1.85
C LEU A 252 -34.96 -5.67 -1.73
N ARG A 253 -35.61 -6.77 -2.13
CA ARG A 253 -37.06 -6.97 -1.90
C ARG A 253 -37.41 -7.14 -0.43
N SER A 254 -36.47 -7.60 0.38
CA SER A 254 -36.72 -7.95 1.79
C SER A 254 -35.65 -7.50 2.77
N LYS A 255 -34.51 -7.01 2.27
CA LYS A 255 -33.35 -6.61 3.04
C LYS A 255 -32.96 -5.17 2.75
N GLU A 256 -32.20 -4.59 3.66
CA GLU A 256 -31.62 -3.26 3.49
C GLU A 256 -30.38 -3.31 2.56
N PRO A 257 -29.96 -2.18 1.96
CA PRO A 257 -28.91 -2.17 0.93
C PRO A 257 -27.59 -2.81 1.33
N GLU A 258 -27.13 -2.64 2.58
CA GLU A 258 -25.86 -3.19 3.04
C GLU A 258 -25.92 -4.72 3.16
N GLN A 259 -27.09 -5.27 3.48
CA GLN A 259 -27.31 -6.71 3.56
C GLN A 259 -27.38 -7.34 2.17
N ALA A 260 -27.95 -6.62 1.21
CA ALA A 260 -27.94 -7.02 -0.20
C ALA A 260 -26.51 -6.98 -0.76
N ALA A 261 -25.74 -5.93 -0.46
CA ALA A 261 -24.32 -5.84 -0.81
C ALA A 261 -23.51 -7.00 -0.20
N ALA A 262 -23.78 -7.36 1.07
CA ALA A 262 -23.13 -8.49 1.74
C ALA A 262 -23.44 -9.84 1.07
N ALA A 263 -24.65 -10.00 0.52
CA ALA A 263 -25.01 -11.19 -0.24
C ALA A 263 -24.24 -11.27 -1.56
N VAL A 264 -24.03 -10.13 -2.23
CA VAL A 264 -23.18 -10.04 -3.43
C VAL A 264 -21.74 -10.44 -3.11
N CYS A 265 -21.12 -9.89 -2.05
CA CYS A 265 -19.74 -10.27 -1.68
C CYS A 265 -19.62 -11.77 -1.34
N ARG A 266 -20.57 -12.33 -0.59
CA ARG A 266 -20.60 -13.78 -0.32
C ARG A 266 -20.70 -14.60 -1.60
N LYS A 267 -21.59 -14.21 -2.52
CA LYS A 267 -21.76 -14.93 -3.77
C LYS A 267 -20.52 -14.85 -4.67
N ALA A 268 -19.83 -13.71 -4.70
CA ALA A 268 -18.58 -13.53 -5.42
C ALA A 268 -17.47 -14.47 -4.88
N LEU A 269 -17.31 -14.53 -3.55
CA LEU A 269 -16.38 -15.47 -2.92
C LEU A 269 -16.73 -16.93 -3.24
N GLU A 270 -18.00 -17.32 -3.10
CA GLU A 270 -18.50 -18.66 -3.46
C GLU A 270 -18.28 -19.01 -4.94
N SER A 271 -18.23 -17.99 -5.81
CA SER A 271 -18.00 -18.14 -7.24
C SER A 271 -16.51 -18.19 -7.60
N GLY A 272 -15.63 -18.18 -6.59
CA GLY A 272 -14.19 -18.39 -6.75
C GLY A 272 -13.34 -17.13 -6.72
N SER A 273 -13.88 -15.99 -6.28
CA SER A 273 -13.06 -14.79 -6.07
C SER A 273 -11.98 -15.04 -5.02
N MET A 274 -10.76 -14.58 -5.33
CA MET A 274 -9.58 -14.70 -4.48
C MET A 274 -9.08 -13.33 -3.99
N ASP A 275 -9.83 -12.26 -4.25
CA ASP A 275 -9.42 -10.90 -3.94
C ASP A 275 -10.16 -10.30 -2.73
N ASN A 276 -9.86 -9.04 -2.40
CA ASN A 276 -10.74 -8.17 -1.62
C ASN A 276 -12.07 -7.98 -2.36
N LEU A 277 -13.16 -7.82 -1.60
CA LEU A 277 -14.50 -7.67 -2.17
C LEU A 277 -15.20 -6.48 -1.55
N SER A 278 -15.51 -5.47 -2.37
CA SER A 278 -16.26 -4.28 -1.98
C SER A 278 -17.48 -4.09 -2.87
N CYS A 279 -18.65 -4.01 -2.26
CA CYS A 279 -19.91 -3.73 -2.95
C CYS A 279 -20.61 -2.56 -2.27
N MET A 280 -20.95 -1.54 -3.05
CA MET A 280 -21.80 -0.43 -2.64
C MET A 280 -23.09 -0.47 -3.44
N ILE A 281 -24.23 -0.35 -2.75
CA ILE A 281 -25.57 -0.20 -3.36
C ILE A 281 -26.14 1.14 -2.97
N VAL A 282 -26.56 1.92 -3.97
CA VAL A 282 -27.18 3.24 -3.79
C VAL A 282 -28.63 3.19 -4.29
N LEU A 283 -29.58 3.46 -3.40
CA LEU A 283 -30.97 3.69 -3.73
C LEU A 283 -31.24 5.20 -3.85
N PHE A 284 -31.97 5.62 -4.88
CA PHE A 284 -32.31 7.03 -5.14
C PHE A 284 -33.55 7.51 -4.37
N ARG A 285 -33.83 6.87 -3.24
CA ARG A 285 -34.94 7.18 -2.37
C ARG A 285 -34.41 7.35 -0.97
N GLY A 286 -34.63 8.52 -0.40
CA GLY A 286 -34.25 8.79 0.98
C GLY A 286 -35.06 7.96 1.98
N LYS A 287 -34.44 7.74 3.12
CA LYS A 287 -35.06 7.17 4.32
C LYS A 287 -34.60 8.01 5.50
N GLU A 288 -35.48 8.26 6.46
CA GLU A 288 -35.03 8.90 7.70
C GLU A 288 -33.90 8.05 8.32
N PRO A 289 -32.79 8.67 8.76
CA PRO A 289 -31.71 7.94 9.40
C PRO A 289 -32.26 7.13 10.57
N PRO A 290 -31.86 5.85 10.73
CA PRO A 290 -32.35 5.04 11.84
C PRO A 290 -31.99 5.72 13.17
N ALA A 291 -32.99 6.06 13.98
CA ALA A 291 -32.82 6.84 15.20
C ALA A 291 -31.86 6.22 16.24
N ASN A 292 -31.61 4.90 16.15
CA ASN A 292 -30.82 4.12 17.11
C ASN A 292 -29.96 3.01 16.44
N GLY A 293 -29.67 3.09 15.14
CA GLY A 293 -28.87 2.08 14.43
C GLY A 293 -27.38 2.43 14.41
N ALA A 294 -26.49 1.44 14.62
CA ALA A 294 -25.06 1.66 14.42
C ALA A 294 -24.77 1.87 12.93
N ARG A 295 -24.05 2.95 12.59
CA ARG A 295 -23.63 3.27 11.22
C ARG A 295 -22.75 2.17 10.60
N LYS A 296 -21.92 1.54 11.44
CA LYS A 296 -21.06 0.41 11.06
C LYS A 296 -21.41 -0.81 11.89
N GLU A 297 -21.31 -1.99 11.27
CA GLU A 297 -21.62 -3.27 11.88
C GLU A 297 -20.69 -4.34 11.33
N LEU A 298 -20.24 -5.27 12.17
CA LEU A 298 -19.50 -6.45 11.73
C LEU A 298 -20.45 -7.64 11.66
N TRP A 299 -20.45 -8.33 10.53
CA TRP A 299 -20.96 -9.70 10.42
C TRP A 299 -19.78 -10.67 10.51
N PRO A 300 -19.48 -11.21 11.69
CA PRO A 300 -18.28 -12.02 11.86
C PRO A 300 -18.41 -13.37 11.17
N GLY A 301 -17.43 -13.68 10.33
CA GLY A 301 -17.25 -15.00 9.73
C GLY A 301 -16.63 -15.99 10.72
N PRO A 302 -16.49 -17.27 10.36
CA PRO A 302 -15.81 -18.24 11.20
C PRO A 302 -14.40 -17.79 11.58
N PHE A 303 -14.07 -17.87 12.88
CA PHE A 303 -12.73 -17.59 13.36
C PHE A 303 -11.92 -18.89 13.41
N SER A 304 -11.53 -19.38 12.24
CA SER A 304 -11.12 -20.78 12.07
C SER A 304 -9.62 -21.07 12.18
N GLU A 305 -8.77 -20.04 12.18
CA GLU A 305 -7.31 -20.17 12.24
C GLU A 305 -6.74 -19.26 13.35
N PRO A 306 -7.06 -19.52 14.63
CA PRO A 306 -6.69 -18.66 15.75
C PRO A 306 -5.18 -18.57 16.01
N THR A 307 -4.39 -19.52 15.52
CA THR A 307 -2.92 -19.50 15.67
C THR A 307 -2.21 -18.85 14.47
N HIS A 308 -2.89 -18.64 13.34
CA HIS A 308 -2.26 -18.10 12.14
C HIS A 308 -2.23 -16.56 12.16
N GLY A 309 -1.03 -15.99 12.35
CA GLY A 309 -0.83 -14.55 12.52
C GLY A 309 -1.44 -13.68 11.41
N ALA A 310 -1.26 -14.02 10.13
CA ALA A 310 -1.83 -13.23 9.03
C ALA A 310 -3.36 -13.29 8.96
N PHE A 311 -3.95 -14.44 9.35
CA PHE A 311 -5.41 -14.59 9.37
C PHE A 311 -5.99 -13.77 10.50
N ARG A 312 -5.36 -13.80 11.69
CA ARG A 312 -5.71 -12.94 12.83
C ARG A 312 -5.62 -11.47 12.49
N LYS A 313 -4.54 -11.04 11.84
CA LYS A 313 -4.35 -9.63 11.42
C LYS A 313 -5.44 -9.20 10.44
N ALA A 314 -5.74 -10.00 9.42
CA ALA A 314 -6.82 -9.72 8.47
C ALA A 314 -8.20 -9.67 9.13
N TYR A 315 -8.50 -10.63 10.03
CA TYR A 315 -9.75 -10.65 10.79
C TYR A 315 -9.87 -9.42 11.72
N ALA A 316 -8.79 -9.04 12.40
CA ALA A 316 -8.73 -7.85 13.24
C ALA A 316 -8.89 -6.56 12.43
N ALA A 317 -8.33 -6.50 11.22
CA ALA A 317 -8.51 -5.37 10.29
C ALA A 317 -9.99 -5.21 9.91
N MET A 318 -10.69 -6.31 9.61
CA MET A 318 -12.13 -6.27 9.32
C MET A 318 -12.97 -5.83 10.54
N ALA A 319 -12.62 -6.30 11.74
CA ALA A 319 -13.26 -5.84 12.97
C ALA A 319 -13.07 -4.33 13.18
N THR A 320 -11.84 -3.85 13.04
CA THR A 320 -11.48 -2.43 13.17
C THR A 320 -12.24 -1.57 12.16
N ARG A 321 -12.33 -2.03 10.91
CA ARG A 321 -13.07 -1.37 9.82
C ARG A 321 -14.55 -1.22 10.12
N ALA A 322 -15.15 -2.19 10.80
CA ALA A 322 -16.52 -2.16 11.30
C ALA A 322 -16.69 -1.39 12.63
N GLY A 323 -15.62 -0.84 13.20
CA GLY A 323 -15.66 -0.07 14.46
C GLY A 323 -15.70 -0.92 15.74
N THR A 324 -15.20 -2.16 15.68
CA THR A 324 -15.11 -3.06 16.85
C THR A 324 -13.70 -3.63 17.01
N SER A 325 -13.42 -4.27 18.14
CA SER A 325 -12.12 -4.89 18.42
C SER A 325 -12.12 -6.37 18.03
N LEU A 326 -10.93 -6.98 17.91
CA LEU A 326 -10.80 -8.40 17.56
C LEU A 326 -11.53 -9.29 18.57
N GLU A 327 -11.36 -9.02 19.86
CA GLU A 327 -11.88 -9.83 20.96
C GLU A 327 -13.41 -9.74 21.01
N ALA A 328 -13.97 -8.55 20.77
CA ALA A 328 -15.40 -8.35 20.65
C ALA A 328 -15.97 -9.06 19.40
N ALA A 329 -15.28 -9.02 18.26
CA ALA A 329 -15.69 -9.73 17.06
C ALA A 329 -15.69 -11.26 17.23
N VAL A 330 -14.68 -11.79 17.92
CA VAL A 330 -14.58 -13.23 18.23
C VAL A 330 -15.66 -13.64 19.23
N GLU A 331 -15.95 -12.81 20.25
CA GLU A 331 -17.07 -13.04 21.18
C GLU A 331 -18.41 -13.11 20.44
N GLN A 332 -18.66 -12.15 19.54
CA GLN A 332 -19.86 -12.13 18.72
C GLN A 332 -19.97 -13.39 17.86
N ARG A 333 -18.87 -13.81 17.22
CA ARG A 333 -18.84 -15.05 16.42
C ARG A 333 -19.18 -16.26 17.26
N TYR A 334 -18.53 -16.42 18.41
CA TYR A 334 -18.78 -17.53 19.32
C TYR A 334 -20.25 -17.59 19.77
N THR A 335 -20.84 -16.43 20.10
CA THR A 335 -22.25 -16.31 20.50
C THR A 335 -23.19 -16.73 19.36
N ILE A 336 -22.93 -16.28 18.12
CA ILE A 336 -23.71 -16.65 16.94
C ILE A 336 -23.60 -18.15 16.67
N ALA A 337 -22.38 -18.70 16.62
CA ALA A 337 -22.14 -20.11 16.34
C ALA A 337 -22.77 -21.02 17.42
N SER A 338 -22.67 -20.63 18.69
CA SER A 338 -23.31 -21.34 19.82
C SER A 338 -24.83 -21.37 19.69
N ARG A 339 -25.45 -20.27 19.26
CA ARG A 339 -26.90 -20.19 19.07
C ARG A 339 -27.35 -21.06 17.89
N GLN A 340 -26.67 -20.96 16.75
CA GLN A 340 -26.95 -21.76 15.55
C GLN A 340 -26.83 -23.26 15.83
N ALA A 341 -25.76 -23.70 16.52
CA ALA A 341 -25.56 -25.10 16.87
C ALA A 341 -26.68 -25.65 17.78
N ARG A 342 -27.20 -24.83 18.72
CA ARG A 342 -28.33 -25.20 19.58
C ARG A 342 -29.63 -25.32 18.78
N GLU A 343 -29.94 -24.35 17.93
CA GLU A 343 -31.15 -24.35 17.09
C GLU A 343 -31.19 -25.55 16.11
N MET A 344 -30.06 -25.85 15.47
CA MET A 344 -29.91 -27.02 14.58
C MET A 344 -30.02 -28.35 15.34
N SER A 345 -29.50 -28.41 16.57
CA SER A 345 -29.63 -29.62 17.42
C SER A 345 -31.08 -29.85 17.87
N LEU A 346 -31.83 -28.78 18.17
CA LEU A 346 -33.24 -28.85 18.57
C LEU A 346 -34.15 -29.28 17.42
N THR A 347 -33.95 -28.70 16.23
CA THR A 347 -34.71 -29.05 15.01
C THR A 347 -34.47 -30.51 14.62
N SER A 348 -33.21 -30.97 14.64
CA SER A 348 -32.85 -32.38 14.41
C SER A 348 -33.50 -33.34 15.41
N SER A 349 -33.67 -32.91 16.67
CA SER A 349 -34.30 -33.71 17.73
C SER A 349 -35.84 -33.74 17.65
N GLN A 350 -36.47 -32.68 17.16
CA GLN A 350 -37.92 -32.63 16.89
C GLN A 350 -38.27 -33.50 15.67
N GLN A 351 -37.46 -33.46 14.62
CA GLN A 351 -37.65 -34.28 13.41
C GLN A 351 -37.54 -35.79 13.71
N LYS A 352 -36.59 -36.20 14.58
CA LYS A 352 -36.48 -37.59 15.06
C LYS A 352 -37.66 -38.04 15.95
N LYS A 353 -38.38 -37.13 16.61
CA LYS A 353 -39.57 -37.45 17.42
C LYS A 353 -40.83 -37.60 16.58
N ASP A 354 -40.99 -36.80 15.53
CA ASP A 354 -42.19 -36.85 14.66
C ASP A 354 -42.21 -38.08 13.73
N ASP A 355 -41.05 -38.65 13.38
CA ASP A 355 -40.93 -39.92 12.64
C ASP A 355 -41.13 -41.17 13.52
N SER A 356 -41.30 -41.01 14.83
CA SER A 356 -41.63 -42.10 15.75
C SER A 356 -43.08 -41.96 16.24
N HIS A 357 -43.92 -42.99 16.00
CA HIS A 357 -45.31 -43.02 16.45
C HIS A 357 -45.46 -42.73 17.97
N PRO A 358 -46.58 -42.11 18.41
CA PRO A 358 -46.63 -41.48 19.72
C PRO A 358 -46.94 -42.50 20.81
N GLU A 359 -45.96 -42.81 21.65
CA GLU A 359 -46.25 -43.30 23.00
C GLU A 359 -46.10 -42.19 24.03
N LYS A 360 -47.15 -42.07 24.85
CA LYS A 360 -47.32 -41.06 25.89
C LYS A 360 -46.26 -41.22 26.97
N SER A 361 -45.53 -40.14 27.24
CA SER A 361 -45.15 -39.81 28.62
C SER A 361 -45.07 -38.30 28.77
N THR A 362 -45.97 -37.79 29.61
CA THR A 362 -45.97 -36.45 30.16
C THR A 362 -44.78 -36.28 31.09
N GLU A 363 -43.85 -35.40 30.74
CA GLU A 363 -42.96 -34.77 31.71
C GLU A 363 -42.57 -33.38 31.21
N SER A 364 -42.86 -32.38 32.05
CA SER A 364 -42.48 -30.99 31.89
C SER A 364 -40.97 -30.85 32.09
N ALA A 365 -40.23 -30.52 31.04
CA ALA A 365 -38.81 -30.20 31.12
C ALA A 365 -38.60 -28.69 30.88
N SER A 366 -38.41 -27.94 31.96
CA SER A 366 -37.68 -26.68 31.94
C SER A 366 -36.20 -27.00 31.73
N GLY A 367 -35.75 -27.05 30.47
CA GLY A 367 -34.40 -27.49 30.12
C GLY A 367 -33.53 -26.35 29.61
N GLN A 368 -32.78 -25.69 30.50
CA GLN A 368 -31.52 -25.06 30.10
C GLN A 368 -30.48 -26.19 29.99
N GLU A 369 -30.31 -26.76 28.80
CA GLU A 369 -29.21 -27.70 28.55
C GLU A 369 -27.88 -26.91 28.52
N SER A 370 -26.91 -27.34 29.33
CA SER A 370 -25.58 -26.72 29.39
C SER A 370 -24.74 -27.12 28.18
N LEU A 371 -23.84 -26.23 27.71
CA LEU A 371 -22.86 -26.52 26.64
C LEU A 371 -22.06 -27.81 26.89
N ALA A 372 -21.77 -28.13 28.16
CA ALA A 372 -21.12 -29.37 28.55
C ALA A 372 -21.93 -30.63 28.17
N THR A 373 -23.27 -30.52 28.14
CA THR A 373 -24.17 -31.62 27.71
C THR A 373 -24.14 -31.80 26.19
N LEU A 374 -24.07 -30.69 25.45
CA LEU A 374 -23.91 -30.71 23.98
C LEU A 374 -22.56 -31.34 23.59
N LEU A 375 -21.47 -30.93 24.25
CA LEU A 375 -20.11 -31.43 24.04
C LEU A 375 -19.91 -32.88 24.55
N TRP A 376 -20.67 -33.34 25.54
CA TRP A 376 -20.57 -34.71 26.08
C TRP A 376 -21.04 -35.78 25.08
N THR A 377 -22.02 -35.47 24.24
CA THR A 377 -22.55 -36.45 23.25
C THR A 377 -21.50 -36.90 22.22
N THR A 378 -20.42 -36.13 22.05
CA THR A 378 -19.30 -36.37 21.11
C THR A 378 -18.20 -37.31 21.61
N ARG A 379 -18.24 -37.79 22.86
CA ARG A 379 -17.21 -38.74 23.38
C ARG A 379 -17.43 -40.20 22.98
N LYS A 380 -18.50 -40.52 22.25
CA LYS A 380 -18.65 -41.82 21.59
C LYS A 380 -18.16 -41.68 20.15
N GLY A 381 -17.25 -42.59 19.77
CA GLY A 381 -16.52 -42.57 18.51
C GLY A 381 -17.40 -42.58 17.25
N PRO A 382 -16.76 -42.52 16.07
CA PRO A 382 -17.40 -42.20 14.80
C PRO A 382 -18.15 -43.41 14.25
N GLU A 383 -19.31 -43.73 14.82
CA GLU A 383 -20.22 -44.69 14.21
C GLU A 383 -21.65 -44.14 14.24
N GLN A 384 -22.10 -43.74 13.04
CA GLN A 384 -23.49 -43.63 12.63
C GLN A 384 -24.33 -42.56 13.33
N ASP A 385 -24.15 -41.30 12.93
CA ASP A 385 -25.30 -40.40 12.76
C ASP A 385 -25.15 -39.74 11.39
N SER A 386 -26.24 -39.70 10.64
CA SER A 386 -26.40 -38.91 9.41
C SER A 386 -26.33 -37.43 9.76
N GLN A 387 -25.14 -36.93 10.09
CA GLN A 387 -24.94 -35.59 10.63
C GLN A 387 -24.97 -34.56 9.49
N ASP A 388 -25.85 -33.57 9.65
CA ASP A 388 -25.86 -32.35 8.87
C ASP A 388 -24.43 -31.76 8.86
N PRO A 389 -23.77 -31.65 7.69
CA PRO A 389 -22.39 -31.15 7.59
C PRO A 389 -22.22 -29.77 8.24
N ALA A 390 -23.24 -28.90 8.14
CA ALA A 390 -23.20 -27.55 8.72
C ALA A 390 -23.15 -27.57 10.25
N LEU A 391 -23.83 -28.52 10.90
CA LEU A 391 -23.75 -28.72 12.34
C LEU A 391 -22.37 -29.27 12.76
N GLY A 392 -21.76 -30.10 11.91
CA GLY A 392 -20.39 -30.58 12.09
C GLY A 392 -19.38 -29.42 12.08
N ASP A 393 -19.48 -28.54 11.09
CA ASP A 393 -18.61 -27.38 10.93
C ASP A 393 -18.73 -26.40 12.11
N LEU A 394 -19.97 -26.07 12.53
CA LEU A 394 -20.21 -25.21 13.70
C LEU A 394 -19.64 -25.81 14.98
N ARG A 395 -19.75 -27.13 15.17
CA ARG A 395 -19.15 -27.81 16.32
C ARG A 395 -17.62 -27.79 16.27
N ALA A 396 -17.04 -28.01 15.10
CA ALA A 396 -15.60 -27.96 14.91
C ALA A 396 -15.03 -26.56 15.20
N GLU A 397 -15.75 -25.51 14.81
CA GLU A 397 -15.42 -24.13 15.16
C GLU A 397 -15.50 -23.89 16.68
N LEU A 398 -16.61 -24.28 17.32
CA LEU A 398 -16.80 -24.07 18.76
C LEU A 398 -15.79 -24.84 19.62
N MET A 399 -15.30 -25.99 19.14
CA MET A 399 -14.27 -26.78 19.82
C MET A 399 -12.92 -26.06 19.93
N GLN A 400 -12.66 -25.03 19.13
CA GLN A 400 -11.43 -24.24 19.21
C GLN A 400 -11.38 -23.37 20.47
N PHE A 401 -12.53 -23.03 21.05
CA PHE A 401 -12.64 -22.15 22.21
C PHE A 401 -12.57 -22.90 23.56
N ASP A 402 -11.95 -24.08 23.60
CA ASP A 402 -11.89 -24.96 24.77
C ASP A 402 -13.28 -25.20 25.40
N ALA A 403 -13.47 -24.83 26.68
CA ALA A 403 -14.74 -24.89 27.39
C ALA A 403 -15.67 -23.69 27.11
N GLY A 404 -15.18 -22.69 26.40
CA GLY A 404 -15.82 -21.41 26.16
C GLY A 404 -15.83 -20.47 27.39
N PRO A 405 -16.33 -19.24 27.24
CA PRO A 405 -16.48 -18.30 28.34
C PRO A 405 -17.45 -18.86 29.41
N PRO A 406 -17.24 -18.54 30.70
CA PRO A 406 -18.17 -18.95 31.76
C PRO A 406 -19.60 -18.48 31.49
N ASN A 407 -20.59 -19.38 31.65
CA ASN A 407 -22.02 -19.09 31.41
C ASN A 407 -22.58 -17.96 32.31
N THR A 408 -21.84 -17.54 33.34
CA THR A 408 -22.19 -16.42 34.22
C THR A 408 -21.89 -15.06 33.59
N LEU A 409 -21.04 -14.99 32.56
CA LEU A 409 -20.71 -13.74 31.87
C LEU A 409 -21.77 -13.43 30.80
N ALA A 410 -22.33 -12.23 30.87
CA ALA A 410 -23.36 -11.81 29.91
C ALA A 410 -22.77 -11.61 28.50
N GLU A 411 -23.55 -11.94 27.47
CA GLU A 411 -23.20 -11.66 26.06
C GLU A 411 -22.86 -10.17 25.89
N GLY A 412 -21.74 -9.87 25.24
CA GLY A 412 -21.25 -8.50 25.02
C GLY A 412 -20.80 -7.74 26.28
N SER A 413 -20.70 -8.38 27.46
CA SER A 413 -20.19 -7.70 28.66
C SER A 413 -18.68 -7.49 28.59
N THR A 414 -18.18 -6.44 29.24
CA THR A 414 -16.74 -6.13 29.28
C THR A 414 -15.94 -7.32 29.84
N GLU A 415 -16.46 -8.00 30.85
CA GLU A 415 -15.83 -9.18 31.45
C GLU A 415 -15.77 -10.35 30.48
N ARG A 416 -16.81 -10.52 29.64
CA ARG A 416 -16.81 -11.58 28.62
C ARG A 416 -15.84 -11.28 27.48
N ILE A 417 -15.79 -10.03 27.02
CA ILE A 417 -14.82 -9.59 26.02
C ILE A 417 -13.40 -9.75 26.55
N GLN A 418 -13.17 -9.41 27.83
CA GLN A 418 -11.88 -9.61 28.49
C GLN A 418 -11.48 -11.10 28.56
N TRP A 419 -12.43 -12.02 28.77
CA TRP A 419 -12.14 -13.45 28.67
C TRP A 419 -11.66 -13.86 27.27
N PHE A 420 -12.29 -13.34 26.21
CA PHE A 420 -11.85 -13.62 24.83
C PHE A 420 -10.49 -13.01 24.53
N LYS A 421 -10.17 -11.86 25.13
CA LYS A 421 -8.82 -11.29 25.08
C LYS A 421 -7.80 -12.24 25.69
N GLU A 422 -8.04 -12.71 26.92
CA GLU A 422 -7.15 -13.66 27.60
C GLU A 422 -7.04 -14.99 26.86
N TRP A 423 -8.13 -15.45 26.23
CA TRP A 423 -8.10 -16.63 25.37
C TRP A 423 -7.26 -16.38 24.11
N LEU A 424 -7.40 -15.23 23.44
CA LEU A 424 -6.56 -14.87 22.28
C LEU A 424 -5.08 -14.77 22.66
N ASP A 425 -4.76 -14.09 23.77
CA ASP A 425 -3.41 -13.99 24.33
C ASP A 425 -2.88 -15.37 24.77
N GLY A 426 -3.77 -16.30 25.18
CA GLY A 426 -3.45 -17.68 25.53
C GLY A 426 -3.34 -18.64 24.32
N THR A 427 -3.92 -18.28 23.18
CA THR A 427 -3.68 -18.97 21.90
C THR A 427 -2.34 -18.58 21.27
N ASP A 428 -1.72 -17.50 21.76
CA ASP A 428 -0.33 -17.14 21.45
C ASP A 428 0.70 -18.04 22.16
N VAL A 429 0.34 -19.24 22.65
CA VAL A 429 1.31 -20.23 23.17
C VAL A 429 1.94 -21.02 22.02
N VAL A 430 2.61 -20.29 21.13
CA VAL A 430 4.03 -20.58 20.89
C VAL A 430 4.73 -19.62 21.85
N PRO A 431 5.50 -20.09 22.86
CA PRO A 431 6.19 -19.16 23.76
C PRO A 431 6.82 -18.07 22.91
N SER A 432 6.56 -16.79 23.23
CA SER A 432 7.38 -15.73 22.67
C SER A 432 8.81 -16.13 23.02
N ILE A 433 9.52 -16.59 22.00
CA ILE A 433 10.92 -16.97 22.12
C ILE A 433 11.58 -15.68 22.59
N ASP A 434 12.07 -15.66 23.82
CA ASP A 434 12.93 -14.58 24.27
C ASP A 434 14.27 -14.74 23.54
N LEU A 435 14.28 -14.28 22.29
CA LEU A 435 15.42 -14.34 21.36
C LEU A 435 16.66 -13.68 21.96
N GLN A 436 16.48 -12.83 22.98
CA GLN A 436 17.56 -12.11 23.64
C GLN A 436 18.31 -12.97 24.67
N ASN A 437 17.76 -14.12 25.11
CA ASN A 437 18.33 -14.96 26.16
C ASN A 437 18.57 -16.43 25.76
N MET A 438 18.32 -16.82 24.51
CA MET A 438 18.61 -18.18 24.04
C MET A 438 20.05 -18.32 23.54
N THR A 439 20.65 -19.48 23.80
CA THR A 439 21.96 -19.80 23.23
C THR A 439 21.82 -20.15 21.74
N ARG A 440 22.88 -19.90 20.95
CA ARG A 440 22.92 -20.18 19.50
C ARG A 440 22.54 -21.64 19.16
N ASP A 441 22.91 -22.59 20.02
CA ASP A 441 22.63 -24.01 19.81
C ASP A 441 21.16 -24.37 20.10
N GLU A 442 20.50 -23.65 21.01
CA GLU A 442 19.06 -23.81 21.28
C GLU A 442 18.19 -23.19 20.17
N LEU A 443 18.66 -22.10 19.56
CA LEU A 443 18.05 -21.50 18.36
C LEU A 443 18.15 -22.41 17.14
N LEU A 444 19.31 -23.05 16.94
CA LEU A 444 19.52 -23.99 15.83
C LEU A 444 18.66 -25.27 15.99
N ASN A 445 18.52 -25.79 17.21
CA ASN A 445 17.66 -26.95 17.46
C ASN A 445 16.16 -26.63 17.30
N MET A 446 15.71 -25.40 17.61
CA MET A 446 14.32 -24.98 17.36
C MET A 446 13.98 -24.86 15.86
N VAL A 447 14.95 -24.42 15.07
CA VAL A 447 14.80 -24.26 13.61
C VAL A 447 14.82 -25.61 12.88
N ASP A 448 15.44 -26.64 13.47
CA ASP A 448 15.45 -28.02 12.94
C ASP A 448 14.18 -28.82 13.31
N GLU A 449 13.44 -28.44 14.37
CA GLU A 449 12.24 -29.17 14.84
C GLU A 449 10.89 -28.59 14.36
N ASP A 450 10.84 -27.34 13.86
CA ASP A 450 9.61 -26.69 13.37
C ASP A 450 9.73 -26.18 11.90
N PRO A 451 9.12 -26.88 10.92
CA PRO A 451 9.18 -26.50 9.51
C PRO A 451 8.55 -25.14 9.17
N ASP A 452 7.58 -24.68 9.96
CA ASP A 452 6.79 -23.47 9.68
C ASP A 452 7.52 -22.21 10.16
N LEU A 453 8.30 -22.32 11.24
CA LEU A 453 9.20 -21.26 11.74
C LEU A 453 10.38 -21.03 10.78
N LEU A 454 10.94 -22.11 10.22
CA LEU A 454 11.96 -22.03 9.18
C LEU A 454 11.40 -21.40 7.88
N ALA A 455 10.14 -21.69 7.53
CA ALA A 455 9.46 -21.09 6.40
C ALA A 455 9.15 -19.60 6.61
N ALA A 456 8.72 -19.20 7.81
CA ALA A 456 8.44 -17.81 8.16
C ALA A 456 9.73 -16.96 8.23
N ALA A 457 10.82 -17.51 8.79
CA ALA A 457 12.12 -16.85 8.82
C ALA A 457 12.75 -16.71 7.42
N ARG A 458 12.47 -17.66 6.51
CA ARG A 458 12.81 -17.54 5.07
C ARG A 458 11.96 -16.51 4.34
N ALA A 459 10.66 -16.44 4.64
CA ALA A 459 9.72 -15.49 4.03
C ALA A 459 9.99 -14.03 4.44
N GLN A 460 10.60 -13.82 5.63
CA GLN A 460 11.00 -12.51 6.14
C GLN A 460 12.49 -12.20 5.95
N GLY A 461 13.27 -13.08 5.29
CA GLY A 461 14.69 -12.85 5.01
C GLY A 461 15.62 -12.88 6.23
N LEU A 462 15.16 -13.38 7.37
CA LEU A 462 15.89 -13.42 8.66
C LEU A 462 16.88 -14.60 8.76
N VAL A 463 16.75 -15.62 7.91
CA VAL A 463 17.66 -16.76 7.82
C VAL A 463 18.13 -16.94 6.38
N ASP A 464 19.35 -16.46 6.08
CA ASP A 464 20.03 -16.76 4.81
C ASP A 464 20.75 -18.10 4.91
N THR A 465 19.99 -19.18 4.80
CA THR A 465 20.54 -20.48 4.41
C THR A 465 19.68 -21.06 3.29
N GLN A 466 19.70 -20.40 2.13
CA GLN A 466 19.80 -21.22 0.93
C GLN A 466 21.12 -21.97 1.07
N THR A 467 21.06 -23.28 1.26
CA THR A 467 22.09 -24.15 0.68
C THR A 467 22.02 -23.94 -0.84
N LEU A 468 22.61 -22.83 -1.29
CA LEU A 468 22.68 -22.43 -2.69
C LEU A 468 23.33 -23.60 -3.40
N ARG A 469 22.56 -24.31 -4.24
CA ARG A 469 23.10 -25.36 -5.09
C ARG A 469 24.14 -24.71 -5.99
N VAL A 470 25.42 -24.96 -5.68
CA VAL A 470 26.53 -24.51 -6.51
C VAL A 470 26.65 -25.50 -7.64
N VAL A 471 26.61 -24.97 -8.86
CA VAL A 471 26.71 -25.76 -10.07
C VAL A 471 27.89 -25.29 -10.89
N ARG A 472 28.56 -26.23 -11.54
CA ARG A 472 29.56 -25.92 -12.57
C ARG A 472 28.94 -26.15 -13.94
N VAL A 473 29.08 -25.17 -14.83
CA VAL A 473 28.63 -25.30 -16.22
C VAL A 473 29.60 -26.17 -16.99
N VAL A 474 29.09 -27.12 -17.78
CA VAL A 474 29.90 -27.95 -18.67
C VAL A 474 30.66 -27.13 -19.73
N SER A 475 31.64 -27.75 -20.40
CA SER A 475 32.43 -27.09 -21.44
C SER A 475 31.58 -26.67 -22.65
N ALA A 476 32.07 -25.70 -23.42
CA ALA A 476 31.38 -25.15 -24.58
C ALA A 476 30.96 -26.20 -25.62
N ASP A 477 31.74 -27.27 -25.77
CA ASP A 477 31.47 -28.37 -26.70
C ASP A 477 30.24 -29.20 -26.31
N VAL A 478 29.82 -29.13 -25.04
CA VAL A 478 28.63 -29.81 -24.50
C VAL A 478 27.47 -28.83 -24.33
N LEU A 479 27.76 -27.61 -23.87
CA LEU A 479 26.73 -26.59 -23.63
C LEU A 479 26.05 -26.14 -24.93
N ARG A 480 26.82 -25.96 -26.00
CA ARG A 480 26.29 -25.44 -27.27
C ARG A 480 25.28 -26.37 -27.93
N PRO A 481 25.56 -27.67 -28.14
CA PRO A 481 24.58 -28.58 -28.71
C PRO A 481 23.31 -28.72 -27.85
N ALA A 482 23.44 -28.64 -26.52
CA ALA A 482 22.30 -28.75 -25.60
C ALA A 482 21.39 -27.52 -25.62
N VAL A 483 21.98 -26.32 -25.67
CA VAL A 483 21.20 -25.07 -25.83
C VAL A 483 20.57 -24.98 -27.21
N GLU A 484 21.29 -25.33 -28.28
CA GLU A 484 20.75 -25.32 -29.65
C GLU A 484 19.65 -26.38 -29.87
N ALA A 485 19.64 -27.46 -29.09
CA ALA A 485 18.59 -28.48 -29.09
C ALA A 485 17.38 -28.12 -28.19
N HIS A 486 17.51 -27.09 -27.34
CA HIS A 486 16.45 -26.66 -26.43
C HIS A 486 15.42 -25.79 -27.16
N HIS A 487 14.15 -25.91 -26.78
CA HIS A 487 13.05 -25.21 -27.46
C HIS A 487 12.73 -23.82 -26.87
N THR A 488 13.27 -23.50 -25.68
CA THR A 488 13.05 -22.23 -24.94
C THR A 488 14.27 -21.33 -24.85
N ILE A 489 15.48 -21.85 -25.07
CA ILE A 489 16.74 -21.09 -24.94
C ILE A 489 17.41 -20.99 -26.31
N ASN A 490 17.92 -19.82 -26.65
CA ASN A 490 18.72 -19.60 -27.86
C ASN A 490 20.20 -19.45 -27.51
N TRP A 491 21.07 -19.99 -28.36
CA TRP A 491 22.51 -19.84 -28.21
C TRP A 491 22.95 -18.37 -28.39
N ASP A 492 23.77 -17.87 -27.47
CA ASP A 492 24.43 -16.57 -27.52
C ASP A 492 25.94 -16.76 -27.29
N GLU A 493 26.80 -16.12 -28.10
CA GLU A 493 28.26 -16.27 -27.98
C GLU A 493 28.79 -15.85 -26.60
N ARG A 494 28.06 -15.01 -25.85
CA ARG A 494 28.41 -14.64 -24.48
C ARG A 494 28.39 -15.83 -23.51
N LEU A 495 27.63 -16.88 -23.81
CA LEU A 495 27.58 -18.11 -23.01
C LEU A 495 28.92 -18.86 -22.99
N LEU A 496 29.82 -18.60 -23.95
CA LEU A 496 31.18 -19.15 -23.94
C LEU A 496 31.97 -18.71 -22.71
N SER A 497 31.69 -17.52 -22.18
CA SER A 497 32.42 -16.96 -21.04
C SER A 497 32.03 -17.57 -19.68
N ILE A 498 30.90 -18.28 -19.63
CA ILE A 498 30.42 -18.98 -18.43
C ILE A 498 30.63 -20.50 -18.49
N CYS A 499 31.15 -21.03 -19.61
CA CYS A 499 31.56 -22.43 -19.71
C CYS A 499 32.68 -22.72 -18.70
N ASP A 500 32.61 -23.87 -18.02
CA ASP A 500 33.53 -24.26 -16.94
C ASP A 500 33.57 -23.30 -15.72
N GLN A 501 32.64 -22.35 -15.63
CA GLN A 501 32.49 -21.46 -14.48
C GLN A 501 31.49 -22.01 -13.47
N HIS A 502 31.65 -21.56 -12.22
CA HIS A 502 30.76 -21.88 -11.12
C HIS A 502 29.69 -20.81 -11.00
N GLY A 503 28.45 -21.25 -10.83
CA GLY A 503 27.30 -20.39 -10.66
C GLY A 503 26.41 -20.88 -9.54
N LYS A 504 25.58 -19.97 -9.02
CA LYS A 504 24.60 -20.27 -7.99
C LYS A 504 23.23 -20.36 -8.63
N VAL A 505 22.54 -21.49 -8.44
CA VAL A 505 21.18 -21.65 -8.95
C VAL A 505 20.24 -20.78 -8.11
N LEU A 506 19.53 -19.86 -8.78
CA LEU A 506 18.51 -19.03 -8.16
C LEU A 506 17.14 -19.72 -8.20
N GLN A 507 16.84 -20.40 -9.30
CA GLN A 507 15.56 -21.04 -9.54
C GLN A 507 15.71 -22.20 -10.54
N ASP A 508 15.00 -23.30 -10.29
CA ASP A 508 14.80 -24.40 -11.26
C ASP A 508 13.41 -24.25 -11.91
N ASP A 509 13.32 -24.45 -13.23
CA ASP A 509 12.07 -24.60 -13.96
C ASP A 509 11.89 -26.08 -14.38
N PRO A 510 11.10 -26.87 -13.63
CA PRO A 510 10.86 -28.27 -13.94
C PRO A 510 9.97 -28.48 -15.18
N SER A 511 9.28 -27.43 -15.67
CA SER A 511 8.37 -27.54 -16.82
C SER A 511 9.12 -27.68 -18.14
N ASP A 512 10.28 -27.03 -18.25
CA ASP A 512 11.13 -27.10 -19.44
C ASP A 512 12.55 -27.62 -19.16
N LYS A 513 12.85 -28.02 -17.91
CA LYS A 513 14.15 -28.55 -17.46
C LYS A 513 15.30 -27.55 -17.63
N THR A 514 15.02 -26.28 -17.38
CA THR A 514 16.03 -25.23 -17.33
C THR A 514 16.23 -24.73 -15.89
N ALA A 515 17.36 -24.11 -15.62
CA ALA A 515 17.64 -23.48 -14.33
C ALA A 515 18.28 -22.12 -14.53
N GLN A 516 17.86 -21.15 -13.73
CA GLN A 516 18.43 -19.82 -13.71
C GLN A 516 19.66 -19.81 -12.81
N VAL A 517 20.82 -19.58 -13.40
CA VAL A 517 22.11 -19.58 -12.71
C VAL A 517 22.68 -18.17 -12.67
N LYS A 518 23.04 -17.69 -11.48
CA LYS A 518 23.73 -16.42 -11.26
C LYS A 518 25.23 -16.66 -11.13
N PHE A 519 25.99 -15.98 -11.96
CA PHE A 519 27.46 -16.02 -11.93
C PHE A 519 28.00 -14.79 -11.19
N ARG A 520 29.11 -14.94 -10.46
CA ARG A 520 29.88 -13.82 -9.90
C ARG A 520 31.14 -13.66 -10.74
N GLY A 521 31.25 -12.55 -11.49
CA GLY A 521 32.37 -12.29 -12.39
C GLY A 521 32.03 -11.35 -13.53
N LYS A 522 32.82 -11.38 -14.62
CA LYS A 522 32.75 -10.43 -15.76
C LYS A 522 31.41 -10.37 -16.51
N ILE A 523 30.47 -11.26 -16.20
CA ILE A 523 29.06 -11.14 -16.59
C ILE A 523 28.23 -11.08 -15.31
N CYS A 524 27.78 -9.88 -14.94
CA CYS A 524 26.73 -9.69 -13.93
C CYS A 524 25.36 -9.97 -14.58
N ALA A 525 25.08 -11.24 -14.88
CA ALA A 525 23.77 -11.66 -15.38
C ALA A 525 23.36 -13.00 -14.78
N SER A 526 22.05 -13.16 -14.55
CA SER A 526 21.41 -14.44 -14.34
C SER A 526 21.01 -15.01 -15.71
N VAL A 527 21.37 -16.27 -15.95
CA VAL A 527 21.18 -16.91 -17.26
C VAL A 527 20.44 -18.23 -17.06
N TRP A 528 19.44 -18.48 -17.90
CA TRP A 528 18.76 -19.77 -17.97
C TRP A 528 19.59 -20.77 -18.79
N LEU A 529 19.89 -21.93 -18.20
CA LEU A 529 20.68 -22.99 -18.81
C LEU A 529 19.94 -24.33 -18.68
N PRO A 530 20.06 -25.26 -19.65
CA PRO A 530 19.52 -26.61 -19.50
C PRO A 530 20.12 -27.29 -18.27
N VAL A 531 19.30 -27.91 -17.43
CA VAL A 531 19.75 -28.57 -16.18
C VAL A 531 20.78 -29.68 -16.47
N GLU A 532 20.69 -30.34 -17.63
CA GLU A 532 21.66 -31.36 -18.07
C GLU A 532 23.08 -30.83 -18.33
N CYS A 533 23.23 -29.52 -18.46
CA CYS A 533 24.52 -28.84 -18.62
C CYS A 533 25.09 -28.33 -17.28
N LEU A 534 24.42 -28.60 -16.16
CA LEU A 534 24.82 -28.18 -14.83
C LEU A 534 25.28 -29.41 -14.05
N VAL A 535 26.51 -29.35 -13.54
CA VAL A 535 27.07 -30.38 -12.66
C VAL A 535 26.94 -29.90 -11.23
N ASP A 536 26.15 -30.59 -10.43
CA ASP A 536 26.01 -30.31 -9.00
C ASP A 536 27.32 -30.61 -8.27
N GLU A 537 27.89 -29.57 -7.66
CA GLU A 537 29.02 -29.69 -6.76
C GLU A 537 28.48 -29.36 -5.36
N GLY A 538 28.24 -30.38 -4.54
CA GLY A 538 27.56 -30.28 -3.25
C GLY A 538 28.15 -29.23 -2.29
N THR A 539 27.38 -28.86 -1.26
CA THR A 539 27.66 -27.71 -0.37
C THR A 539 28.87 -27.82 0.58
N ASP A 540 29.68 -28.88 0.49
CA ASP A 540 30.60 -29.24 1.59
C ASP A 540 32.09 -28.91 1.42
N GLU A 541 32.54 -28.25 0.34
CA GLU A 541 33.99 -27.90 0.25
C GLU A 541 34.32 -26.48 -0.28
N LEU A 542 33.35 -25.57 -0.36
CA LEU A 542 33.60 -24.17 -0.77
C LEU A 542 33.23 -23.10 0.27
N ASN A 543 32.69 -23.50 1.42
CA ASN A 543 32.43 -22.57 2.53
C ASN A 543 33.67 -22.27 3.40
N ASP A 544 34.78 -22.99 3.24
CA ASP A 544 35.94 -22.86 4.14
C ASP A 544 37.17 -22.17 3.49
N THR A 545 36.99 -21.43 2.39
CA THR A 545 38.10 -20.65 1.79
C THR A 545 37.75 -19.28 1.24
N LEU A 546 36.52 -18.76 1.40
CA LEU A 546 36.14 -17.44 0.87
C LEU A 546 35.35 -16.53 1.83
N GLN A 547 35.38 -16.79 3.13
CA GLN A 547 35.07 -15.80 4.16
C GLN A 547 36.24 -15.68 5.14
N THR A 548 37.34 -15.10 4.68
CA THR A 548 38.21 -14.38 5.62
C THR A 548 37.46 -13.11 6.04
N PRO A 549 37.23 -12.87 7.34
CA PRO A 549 36.67 -11.60 7.80
C PRO A 549 37.53 -10.44 7.29
N TYR A 550 36.88 -9.42 6.69
CA TYR A 550 37.57 -8.24 6.17
C TYR A 550 38.31 -7.56 7.32
N GLN A 551 39.64 -7.58 7.29
CA GLN A 551 40.42 -6.88 8.30
C GLN A 551 40.34 -5.37 8.04
N PRO A 552 39.91 -4.57 9.03
CA PRO A 552 39.84 -3.14 8.87
C PRO A 552 41.24 -2.60 8.59
N ARG A 553 41.35 -1.70 7.61
CA ARG A 553 42.61 -1.12 7.15
C ARG A 553 42.49 0.40 7.11
N LYS A 554 43.55 1.10 7.51
CA LYS A 554 43.62 2.56 7.40
C LYS A 554 43.86 2.94 5.94
N MET A 555 42.95 3.71 5.38
CA MET A 555 42.99 4.21 4.00
C MET A 555 43.11 5.74 4.00
N GLU A 556 43.87 6.28 3.07
CA GLU A 556 43.90 7.68 2.70
C GLU A 556 43.09 7.87 1.41
N VAL A 557 42.18 8.85 1.43
CA VAL A 557 41.37 9.21 0.25
C VAL A 557 42.22 10.07 -0.68
N ALA A 558 42.18 9.77 -1.98
CA ALA A 558 42.90 10.52 -2.99
C ALA A 558 42.52 12.02 -3.02
N PRO A 559 43.37 12.89 -3.58
CA PRO A 559 43.05 14.30 -3.81
C PRO A 559 41.75 14.49 -4.60
N VAL A 560 41.10 15.65 -4.41
CA VAL A 560 39.72 15.89 -4.85
C VAL A 560 39.51 15.70 -6.35
N ASP A 561 40.51 16.04 -7.17
CA ASP A 561 40.50 15.87 -8.62
C ASP A 561 40.54 14.38 -9.04
N VAL A 562 41.29 13.56 -8.31
CA VAL A 562 41.38 12.11 -8.53
C VAL A 562 40.11 11.42 -8.02
N LEU A 563 39.62 11.81 -6.84
CA LEU A 563 38.41 11.27 -6.25
C LEU A 563 37.18 11.58 -7.11
N GLN A 564 37.04 12.82 -7.58
CA GLN A 564 35.93 13.24 -8.42
C GLN A 564 35.93 12.49 -9.74
N LYS A 565 37.08 12.41 -10.41
CA LYS A 565 37.20 11.66 -11.65
C LYS A 565 36.87 10.17 -11.46
N ALA A 566 37.34 9.56 -10.37
CA ALA A 566 37.08 8.16 -10.08
C ALA A 566 35.60 7.88 -9.77
N VAL A 567 34.88 8.83 -9.15
CA VAL A 567 33.43 8.71 -8.91
C VAL A 567 32.65 8.90 -10.21
N GLU A 568 33.03 9.87 -11.04
CA GLU A 568 32.38 10.11 -12.35
C GLU A 568 32.59 8.95 -13.34
N GLU A 569 33.71 8.23 -13.25
CA GLU A 569 34.00 7.04 -14.08
C GLU A 569 33.38 5.74 -13.51
N ASN A 570 32.82 5.76 -12.29
CA ASN A 570 32.20 4.61 -11.66
C ASN A 570 30.67 4.60 -11.87
N SER A 571 30.10 3.48 -12.30
CA SER A 571 28.67 3.37 -12.63
C SER A 571 27.73 3.22 -11.42
N TRP A 572 28.25 3.07 -10.20
CA TRP A 572 27.46 2.78 -8.99
C TRP A 572 27.39 3.95 -8.00
N ILE A 573 28.36 4.86 -8.01
CA ILE A 573 28.41 6.00 -7.09
C ILE A 573 28.24 7.30 -7.88
N SER A 574 27.42 8.22 -7.36
CA SER A 574 27.30 9.58 -7.89
C SER A 574 27.97 10.59 -6.97
N TRP A 575 28.62 11.61 -7.53
CA TRP A 575 29.23 12.70 -6.77
C TRP A 575 28.20 13.47 -5.94
N LYS A 576 28.46 13.67 -4.63
CA LYS A 576 27.59 14.41 -3.70
C LYS A 576 28.25 15.68 -3.18
N VAL A 577 27.44 16.69 -2.86
CA VAL A 577 27.88 17.91 -2.16
C VAL A 577 28.52 17.50 -0.83
N GLY A 578 29.74 17.97 -0.55
CA GLY A 578 30.52 17.61 0.64
C GLY A 578 31.55 16.49 0.43
N MET A 579 31.47 15.69 -0.65
CA MET A 579 32.50 14.66 -0.93
C MET A 579 33.89 15.25 -1.19
N ALA A 580 33.96 16.50 -1.66
CA ALA A 580 35.21 17.23 -1.81
C ALA A 580 35.99 17.36 -0.49
N GLU A 581 35.29 17.39 0.65
CA GLU A 581 35.90 17.51 1.97
C GLU A 581 36.53 16.21 2.47
N LEU A 582 36.23 15.08 1.82
CA LEU A 582 36.79 13.77 2.15
C LEU A 582 38.20 13.58 1.56
N ALA A 583 38.54 14.35 0.53
CA ALA A 583 39.82 14.24 -0.17
C ALA A 583 41.01 14.49 0.76
N GLY A 584 42.02 13.60 0.71
CA GLY A 584 43.21 13.67 1.55
C GLY A 584 43.01 13.33 3.03
N ARG A 585 41.81 12.86 3.42
CA ARG A 585 41.54 12.41 4.80
C ARG A 585 41.81 10.92 4.96
N PHE A 586 42.09 10.54 6.20
CA PHE A 586 42.22 9.13 6.59
C PHE A 586 40.87 8.58 7.06
N ALA A 587 40.56 7.37 6.62
CA ALA A 587 39.38 6.60 6.98
C ALA A 587 39.75 5.15 7.23
N VAL A 588 38.84 4.37 7.82
CA VAL A 588 39.01 2.93 7.98
C VAL A 588 38.13 2.22 6.98
N ALA A 589 38.71 1.41 6.10
CA ALA A 589 37.94 0.52 5.25
C ALA A 589 37.28 -0.55 6.13
N VAL A 590 35.97 -0.68 6.00
CA VAL A 590 35.15 -1.63 6.77
C VAL A 590 34.52 -2.70 5.88
N GLU A 591 34.38 -2.43 4.58
CA GLU A 591 33.75 -3.33 3.62
C GLU A 591 34.26 -3.05 2.20
N GLU A 592 34.34 -4.05 1.33
CA GLU A 592 34.82 -3.90 -0.06
C GLU A 592 33.95 -4.71 -1.02
N GLU A 593 33.34 -4.03 -1.99
CA GLU A 593 32.50 -4.65 -3.02
C GLU A 593 33.26 -4.68 -4.35
N ARG A 594 33.84 -5.85 -4.63
CA ARG A 594 34.74 -6.05 -5.77
C ARG A 594 34.04 -6.01 -7.12
N CYS A 595 32.72 -6.24 -7.18
CA CYS A 595 31.98 -6.23 -8.45
C CYS A 595 31.82 -4.80 -9.03
N TYR A 596 31.81 -3.79 -8.16
CA TYR A 596 31.68 -2.38 -8.55
C TYR A 596 32.96 -1.58 -8.32
N GLU A 597 34.04 -2.23 -7.84
CA GLU A 597 35.32 -1.62 -7.49
C GLU A 597 35.18 -0.46 -6.50
N VAL A 598 34.42 -0.70 -5.43
CA VAL A 598 34.10 0.28 -4.39
C VAL A 598 34.36 -0.27 -3.00
N THR A 599 34.76 0.61 -2.08
CA THR A 599 35.09 0.27 -0.70
C THR A 599 34.31 1.19 0.23
N ARG A 600 33.65 0.63 1.24
CA ARG A 600 33.02 1.38 2.32
C ARG A 600 34.08 1.79 3.32
N VAL A 601 34.21 3.09 3.54
CA VAL A 601 35.17 3.66 4.49
C VAL A 601 34.43 4.46 5.57
N GLN A 602 34.89 4.35 6.82
CA GLN A 602 34.36 5.08 7.96
C GLN A 602 35.37 6.15 8.40
N PHE A 603 34.92 7.40 8.54
CA PHE A 603 35.78 8.50 9.00
C PHE A 603 35.68 8.72 10.52
N PRO A 604 36.76 9.13 11.19
CA PRO A 604 36.71 9.57 12.59
C PRO A 604 35.99 10.93 12.73
N ALA A 605 35.72 11.34 13.97
CA ALA A 605 35.10 12.62 14.27
C ALA A 605 35.90 13.81 13.68
N PRO A 606 35.24 14.89 13.20
CA PRO A 606 33.81 15.19 13.33
C PRO A 606 32.92 14.62 12.20
N ILE A 607 33.48 13.90 11.23
CA ILE A 607 32.69 13.36 10.09
C ILE A 607 31.85 12.17 10.54
N SER A 608 32.43 11.25 11.31
CA SER A 608 31.77 10.11 11.98
C SER A 608 30.77 9.30 11.13
N ARG A 609 30.88 9.33 9.80
CA ARG A 609 29.95 8.73 8.84
C ARG A 609 30.70 7.84 7.84
N GLY A 610 30.02 6.81 7.38
CA GLY A 610 30.51 5.88 6.36
C GLY A 610 30.20 6.35 4.93
N TYR A 611 31.15 6.21 4.02
CA TYR A 611 30.99 6.48 2.60
C TYR A 611 31.46 5.30 1.76
N TRP A 612 30.71 4.99 0.71
CA TRP A 612 31.20 4.15 -0.39
C TRP A 612 32.03 5.01 -1.33
N LEU A 613 33.30 4.66 -1.52
CA LEU A 613 34.22 5.36 -2.42
C LEU A 613 34.84 4.38 -3.42
N PRO A 614 35.16 4.79 -4.66
CA PRO A 614 35.87 3.94 -5.61
C PRO A 614 37.18 3.45 -5.01
N THR A 615 37.43 2.14 -5.06
CA THR A 615 38.63 1.52 -4.47
C THR A 615 39.92 2.10 -5.08
N CYS A 616 39.88 2.47 -6.36
CA CYS A 616 41.01 3.12 -7.05
C CYS A 616 41.32 4.54 -6.55
N ALA A 617 40.40 5.18 -5.83
CA ALA A 617 40.58 6.48 -5.18
C ALA A 617 41.03 6.37 -3.72
N LEU A 618 41.36 5.16 -3.25
CA LEU A 618 41.81 4.89 -1.89
C LEU A 618 43.22 4.30 -1.92
N ARG A 619 44.05 4.71 -0.95
CA ARG A 619 45.39 4.19 -0.77
C ARG A 619 45.59 3.71 0.66
N GLU A 620 46.15 2.53 0.86
CA GLU A 620 46.53 2.07 2.21
C GLU A 620 47.58 3.01 2.83
N ALA A 621 47.35 3.40 4.08
CA ALA A 621 48.19 4.34 4.81
C ALA A 621 48.88 3.65 6.00
N ASP A 622 50.14 4.02 6.22
CA ASP A 622 50.98 3.44 7.28
C ASP A 622 50.55 3.99 8.67
N GLY A 623 50.27 3.12 9.65
CA GLY A 623 49.97 3.49 11.05
C GLY A 623 48.92 2.61 11.74
N SER A 624 48.87 2.65 13.08
CA SER A 624 47.88 1.90 13.88
C SER A 624 46.48 2.51 13.73
N ILE A 625 45.45 1.66 13.66
CA ILE A 625 44.03 2.07 13.70
C ILE A 625 43.65 2.57 15.11
N GLU A 626 44.39 2.14 16.14
CA GLU A 626 44.15 2.50 17.56
C GLU A 626 44.31 4.00 17.85
N ASP A 627 45.04 4.74 16.99
CA ASP A 627 45.21 6.19 17.12
C ASP A 627 44.07 7.00 16.48
N MET A 628 43.10 6.34 15.82
CA MET A 628 41.93 6.98 15.24
C MET A 628 40.76 6.84 16.21
N ASP A 629 40.26 7.97 16.73
CA ASP A 629 39.12 8.03 17.66
C ASP A 629 37.81 7.67 16.92
N LEU A 630 37.63 6.37 16.70
CA LEU A 630 36.48 5.76 16.08
C LEU A 630 35.51 5.40 17.20
N ARG A 631 34.41 6.15 17.34
CA ARG A 631 33.26 5.67 18.11
C ARG A 631 32.67 4.48 17.36
N ILE A 632 33.15 3.28 17.68
CA ILE A 632 32.55 2.03 17.17
C ILE A 632 31.38 1.73 18.11
N GLY A 633 30.22 2.28 17.78
CA GLY A 633 28.95 1.86 18.37
C GLY A 633 28.56 0.49 17.81
N SER A 634 28.44 -0.49 18.69
CA SER A 634 27.64 -1.69 18.43
C SER A 634 26.20 -1.38 18.82
N GLU A 635 25.26 -1.68 17.92
CA GLU A 635 23.80 -1.56 18.12
C GLU A 635 23.27 -0.12 18.14
N ASP A 636 23.15 0.47 16.94
CA ASP A 636 22.03 1.34 16.61
C ASP A 636 21.27 0.68 15.46
N SER A 637 20.16 0.04 15.81
CA SER A 637 19.05 -0.22 14.90
C SER A 637 18.38 1.12 14.63
N GLU A 638 18.87 1.84 13.62
CA GLU A 638 18.16 2.98 13.04
C GLU A 638 17.41 2.52 11.80
N SER A 639 16.10 2.72 11.89
CA SER A 639 15.14 2.90 10.82
C SER A 639 15.69 3.71 9.66
N ASP A 640 15.52 3.22 8.42
CA ASP A 640 15.46 4.10 7.24
C ASP A 640 14.05 4.72 7.14
N ASP A 641 13.60 5.31 8.26
CA ASP A 641 12.58 6.36 8.29
C ASP A 641 13.37 7.68 8.24
N ASP A 642 13.25 8.41 7.13
CA ASP A 642 13.58 9.84 7.06
C ASP A 642 12.51 10.62 7.83
N ASP A 643 12.44 10.43 9.16
CA ASP A 643 11.88 11.42 10.08
C ASP A 643 13.03 12.28 10.60
N ASP A 644 13.14 13.48 10.04
CA ASP A 644 13.84 14.62 10.61
C ASP A 644 13.25 14.93 11.99
N ASP A 645 13.84 14.42 13.07
CA ASP A 645 13.79 15.05 14.38
C ASP A 645 15.07 14.69 15.17
N ASP A 646 16.04 15.62 15.17
CA ASP A 646 16.35 16.39 16.37
C ASP A 646 17.67 17.14 16.22
N PHE A 647 17.66 18.44 16.51
CA PHE A 647 18.56 19.06 17.48
C PHE A 647 18.18 20.55 17.62
N GLU A 648 17.82 20.98 18.83
CA GLU A 648 17.98 22.37 19.24
C GLU A 648 19.46 22.72 19.14
N LEU A 649 19.88 23.16 17.96
CA LEU A 649 21.01 24.02 17.79
C LEU A 649 20.45 25.44 17.76
N GLU A 650 20.74 26.20 18.81
CA GLU A 650 20.93 27.65 18.68
C GLU A 650 22.08 27.89 17.69
N GLU A 651 21.87 27.58 16.41
CA GLU A 651 22.71 28.04 15.33
C GLU A 651 22.22 29.43 14.95
N GLU A 652 23.07 30.41 15.24
CA GLU A 652 22.97 31.78 14.78
C GLU A 652 22.73 31.79 13.26
N ARG A 653 21.44 31.78 12.84
CA ARG A 653 21.09 32.00 11.43
C ARG A 653 21.71 33.31 11.00
N LYS A 654 22.67 33.20 10.09
CA LYS A 654 23.43 34.32 9.55
C LYS A 654 22.45 35.29 8.89
N VAL A 655 22.11 36.37 9.57
CA VAL A 655 21.30 37.46 9.00
C VAL A 655 22.02 37.94 7.74
N LEU A 656 21.39 37.75 6.58
CA LEU A 656 22.01 38.07 5.30
C LEU A 656 22.20 39.59 5.17
N ARG A 657 21.16 40.35 5.52
CA ARG A 657 21.17 41.82 5.56
C ARG A 657 19.95 42.36 6.28
N MET A 658 20.07 43.58 6.80
CA MET A 658 18.94 44.37 7.30
C MET A 658 18.38 45.21 6.16
N VAL A 659 17.07 45.11 5.95
CA VAL A 659 16.37 45.86 4.91
C VAL A 659 15.24 46.67 5.51
N ARG A 660 14.97 47.82 4.91
CA ARG A 660 13.82 48.65 5.22
C ARG A 660 12.74 48.40 4.19
N ILE A 661 11.53 48.09 4.65
CA ILE A 661 10.38 47.96 3.76
C ILE A 661 9.88 49.37 3.41
N PRO A 662 9.69 49.72 2.12
CA PRO A 662 9.18 51.02 1.72
C PRO A 662 7.85 51.37 2.42
N PRO A 663 7.63 52.65 2.77
CA PRO A 663 6.39 53.09 3.40
C PRO A 663 5.22 53.23 2.41
N VAL A 664 5.48 53.10 1.10
CA VAL A 664 4.47 53.26 0.05
C VAL A 664 3.85 51.90 -0.25
N VAL A 665 2.60 51.73 0.18
CA VAL A 665 1.85 50.47 0.07
C VAL A 665 1.52 50.12 -1.39
N GLU A 666 1.43 51.10 -2.30
CA GLU A 666 1.02 50.88 -3.70
C GLU A 666 2.09 50.14 -4.54
N ASP A 667 3.38 50.48 -4.38
CA ASP A 667 4.46 49.83 -5.14
C ASP A 667 4.70 48.38 -4.67
N VAL A 668 4.57 48.15 -3.36
CA VAL A 668 4.68 46.81 -2.75
C VAL A 668 3.46 45.96 -3.13
N LYS A 669 2.26 46.54 -3.16
CA LYS A 669 1.05 45.84 -3.66
C LYS A 669 1.18 45.47 -5.13
N ALA A 670 1.63 46.38 -5.99
CA ALA A 670 1.78 46.11 -7.42
C ALA A 670 2.82 45.00 -7.70
N ALA A 671 3.92 44.98 -6.94
CA ALA A 671 4.91 43.91 -7.02
C ALA A 671 4.36 42.55 -6.52
N LEU A 672 3.53 42.56 -5.48
CA LEU A 672 2.91 41.34 -4.94
C LEU A 672 1.74 40.83 -5.77
N GLU A 673 1.01 41.71 -6.46
CA GLU A 673 -0.01 41.34 -7.47
C GLU A 673 0.60 40.60 -8.67
N ALA A 674 1.90 40.80 -8.94
CA ALA A 674 2.64 40.01 -9.92
C ALA A 674 3.05 38.60 -9.44
N HIS A 675 2.86 38.31 -8.13
CA HIS A 675 3.14 37.02 -7.50
C HIS A 675 1.93 36.52 -6.68
N PRO A 676 0.80 36.17 -7.34
CA PRO A 676 -0.49 35.84 -6.71
C PRO A 676 -0.49 34.61 -5.78
N GLN A 677 0.59 33.82 -5.79
CA GLN A 677 0.83 32.66 -4.94
C GLN A 677 1.24 33.00 -3.48
N LEU A 678 1.47 34.28 -3.17
CA LEU A 678 1.86 34.73 -1.84
C LEU A 678 0.64 35.30 -1.10
N ASP A 679 0.35 34.84 0.12
CA ASP A 679 -0.74 35.36 0.97
C ASP A 679 -0.28 36.61 1.76
N TRP A 680 -0.60 37.80 1.27
CA TRP A 680 0.07 39.04 1.69
C TRP A 680 -0.79 40.07 2.42
N GLN A 681 -2.13 39.94 2.39
CA GLN A 681 -3.04 41.03 2.79
C GLN A 681 -3.00 41.35 4.29
N ASP A 682 -2.80 40.35 5.16
CA ASP A 682 -2.76 40.54 6.62
C ASP A 682 -1.36 40.88 7.17
N GLN A 683 -0.30 40.54 6.44
CA GLN A 683 1.09 40.67 6.93
C GLN A 683 1.71 42.03 6.61
N LEU A 684 1.37 42.65 5.46
CA LEU A 684 2.00 43.88 4.95
C LEU A 684 1.82 45.12 5.85
N ALA A 685 0.62 45.35 6.36
CA ALA A 685 0.32 46.53 7.17
C ALA A 685 1.15 46.58 8.47
N SER A 686 1.64 45.43 8.94
CA SER A 686 2.42 45.31 10.16
C SER A 686 3.92 45.58 9.98
N ILE A 687 4.44 45.48 8.75
CA ILE A 687 5.88 45.53 8.43
C ILE A 687 6.29 46.73 7.55
N CYS A 688 5.36 47.38 6.82
CA CYS A 688 5.66 48.55 6.00
C CYS A 688 6.33 49.69 6.80
N GLY A 689 7.40 50.26 6.26
CA GLY A 689 8.16 51.37 6.88
C GLY A 689 9.13 50.95 7.99
N LYS A 690 9.19 49.65 8.35
CA LYS A 690 10.03 49.12 9.41
C LYS A 690 11.27 48.41 8.85
N GLU A 691 12.27 48.26 9.71
CA GLU A 691 13.46 47.45 9.43
C GLU A 691 13.19 46.00 9.82
N VAL A 692 13.60 45.08 8.94
CA VAL A 692 13.37 43.64 9.07
C VAL A 692 14.63 42.88 8.66
N GLU A 693 14.82 41.71 9.25
CA GLU A 693 15.97 40.84 8.97
C GLU A 693 15.67 39.96 7.76
N VAL A 694 16.58 39.90 6.79
CA VAL A 694 16.52 38.90 5.70
C VAL A 694 17.23 37.63 6.17
N LEU A 695 16.48 36.53 6.25
CA LEU A 695 16.99 35.23 6.67
C LEU A 695 17.53 34.40 5.51
N ALA A 696 16.90 34.49 4.33
CA ALA A 696 17.29 33.78 3.11
C ALA A 696 16.72 34.48 1.87
N ASP A 697 17.44 34.45 0.75
CA ASP A 697 16.89 34.73 -0.58
C ASP A 697 16.61 33.39 -1.27
N LEU A 698 15.36 33.19 -1.70
CA LEU A 698 14.88 32.01 -2.41
C LEU A 698 15.01 32.19 -3.93
N PRO A 699 15.04 31.09 -4.70
CA PRO A 699 14.88 31.14 -6.16
C PRO A 699 13.58 31.86 -6.55
N ASN A 700 13.59 32.58 -7.68
CA ASN A 700 12.50 33.42 -8.20
C ASN A 700 12.31 34.81 -7.55
N ASP A 701 13.39 35.43 -7.08
CA ASP A 701 13.39 36.80 -6.51
C ASP A 701 12.42 36.97 -5.33
N ILE A 702 12.37 36.00 -4.41
CA ILE A 702 11.59 36.07 -3.16
C ILE A 702 12.54 35.92 -1.97
N SER A 703 12.35 36.71 -0.92
CA SER A 703 13.15 36.67 0.31
C SER A 703 12.30 36.28 1.51
N ILE A 704 12.88 35.47 2.41
CA ILE A 704 12.31 35.15 3.73
C ILE A 704 12.77 36.22 4.72
N LEU A 705 11.82 36.87 5.38
CA LEU A 705 12.09 37.91 6.36
C LEU A 705 11.81 37.42 7.78
N ARG A 706 12.33 38.12 8.79
CA ARG A 706 11.95 37.92 10.19
C ARG A 706 11.51 39.24 10.80
N TYR A 707 10.30 39.26 11.37
CA TYR A 707 9.78 40.40 12.11
C TYR A 707 8.87 39.92 13.27
N ASN A 708 9.21 40.28 14.51
CA ASN A 708 8.45 39.92 15.73
C ASN A 708 8.03 38.43 15.82
N GLY A 709 8.94 37.51 15.47
CA GLY A 709 8.67 36.06 15.51
C GLY A 709 7.90 35.50 14.31
N SER A 710 7.40 36.35 13.40
CA SER A 710 6.81 35.95 12.13
C SER A 710 7.83 35.92 10.99
N GLN A 711 7.63 35.05 10.00
CA GLN A 711 8.51 34.91 8.82
C GLN A 711 7.79 35.20 7.49
N PRO A 712 7.50 36.48 7.18
CA PRO A 712 6.81 36.83 5.94
C PRO A 712 7.71 36.67 4.70
N LEU A 713 7.09 36.34 3.56
CA LEU A 713 7.75 36.21 2.26
C LEU A 713 7.47 37.44 1.39
N LEU A 714 8.50 38.09 0.86
CA LEU A 714 8.36 39.26 -0.01
C LEU A 714 9.30 39.20 -1.23
N PRO A 715 8.92 39.75 -2.38
CA PRO A 715 9.82 39.84 -3.52
C PRO A 715 11.11 40.60 -3.17
N THR A 716 12.26 40.04 -3.53
CA THR A 716 13.58 40.57 -3.19
C THR A 716 13.80 41.98 -3.76
N HIS A 717 13.22 42.27 -4.93
CA HIS A 717 13.42 43.52 -5.66
C HIS A 717 12.75 44.76 -5.02
N ILE A 718 11.83 44.57 -4.07
CA ILE A 718 11.19 45.69 -3.33
C ILE A 718 11.89 46.01 -2.00
N LEU A 719 12.89 45.23 -1.60
CA LEU A 719 13.64 45.42 -0.37
C LEU A 719 14.72 46.48 -0.58
N GLN A 720 14.83 47.44 0.33
CA GLN A 720 15.87 48.47 0.30
C GLN A 720 16.87 48.23 1.43
N ASP A 721 18.17 48.19 1.12
CA ASP A 721 19.21 47.99 2.13
C ASP A 721 19.22 49.14 3.14
N ALA A 722 19.31 48.81 4.44
CA ALA A 722 19.12 49.77 5.52
C ALA A 722 20.34 50.70 5.78
N ALA A 723 21.41 50.66 4.98
CA ALA A 723 22.59 51.50 5.21
C ALA A 723 23.31 51.97 3.93
N SER A 724 23.15 53.27 3.58
CA SER A 724 24.25 54.25 3.61
C SER A 724 23.78 55.65 3.13
N GLU A 725 23.10 56.43 3.99
CA GLU A 725 23.20 57.89 3.95
C GLU A 725 24.41 58.30 4.80
N GLU A 726 25.63 58.12 4.27
CA GLU A 726 26.81 58.83 4.78
C GLU A 726 27.95 58.88 3.75
N ALA A 727 27.66 59.33 2.52
CA ALA A 727 28.68 59.69 1.54
C ALA A 727 28.14 60.63 0.44
N ALA A 728 27.62 61.80 0.84
CA ALA A 728 27.34 62.89 -0.10
C ALA A 728 27.57 64.27 0.54
N SER A 729 28.73 64.45 1.17
CA SER A 729 29.33 65.76 1.32
C SER A 729 30.67 65.75 0.60
N LEU A 730 30.87 66.68 -0.34
CA LEU A 730 32.07 66.93 -1.14
C LEU A 730 32.12 66.20 -2.50
N THR A 731 31.45 66.76 -3.50
CA THR A 731 32.14 67.44 -4.61
C THR A 731 31.15 68.29 -5.38
N ASP A 732 31.63 69.48 -5.70
CA ASP A 732 30.92 70.63 -6.25
C ASP A 732 30.99 70.64 -7.79
N GLU A 733 30.12 71.46 -8.35
CA GLU A 733 30.12 72.04 -9.71
C GLU A 733 29.68 71.21 -10.92
N GLY A 734 28.53 71.64 -11.50
CA GLY A 734 28.47 71.78 -12.96
C GLY A 734 27.14 71.46 -13.65
N GLY A 735 26.23 72.43 -13.71
CA GLY A 735 25.61 72.79 -14.99
C GLY A 735 24.30 72.12 -15.44
N SER A 736 23.25 72.94 -15.41
CA SER A 736 22.27 73.15 -16.49
C SER A 736 21.32 72.01 -16.93
N ALA A 737 20.07 72.21 -16.49
CA ALA A 737 18.94 72.62 -17.34
C ALA A 737 18.09 71.56 -18.08
N LYS A 738 16.79 71.67 -17.76
CA LYS A 738 15.57 71.62 -18.61
C LYS A 738 14.76 70.33 -18.71
N ARG A 739 13.51 70.48 -18.21
CA ARG A 739 12.21 70.13 -18.82
C ARG A 739 11.91 68.62 -18.93
N GLN A 740 10.71 68.09 -18.68
CA GLN A 740 9.34 68.62 -18.63
C GLN A 740 8.48 67.51 -17.97
N ARG A 741 7.83 67.76 -16.81
CA ARG A 741 6.35 67.74 -16.62
C ARG A 741 5.55 67.63 -17.94
N THR A 742 4.50 66.84 -18.12
CA THR A 742 3.54 66.17 -17.21
C THR A 742 2.55 65.45 -18.14
N ALA A 743 2.14 64.23 -17.80
CA ALA A 743 0.74 63.85 -17.57
C ALA A 743 0.77 62.46 -16.93
#